data_AF-A0AAV9NAI5-F1
#
_entry.id   AF-A0AAV9NAI5-F1
#
_cell.length_a   1.000
_cell.length_b   1.000
_cell.length_c   1.000
_cell.angle_alpha   90.00
_cell.angle_beta   90.00
_cell.angle_gamma   90.00
#
_symmetry.space_group_name_H-M   'P 1'
#
loop_
_entity.id
_entity.type
_entity.pdbx_description
1 polymer ?
#
loop_
_entity_poly.entity_id
_entity_poly.type
_entity_poly.pdbx_seq_one_letter_code
_entity_poly.pdbx_strand_id
1 'polypeptide(L)'
;MKRGPEEGAEPPSKKRHVSPDSNLQAARGTAFRSDLFETTTRDSFRKYYEQSGPYPHAVVPSLIQEELLRSVRREVTEHVHFTLKETDIYRIHQSGDLANLSNLPAEALKHLPSLVKLRDALYSTDFREWVSFVTGAGKVSGKKTDMAVNVYTPGSYLLCHDDVIGSRRVSYILYLTDPDHPWQAEWGGGLRLFPTEVKKNKAGEDIQVPLPEHSLNIPPSFGQLSFFAVRPGESYHDVQEVYHGENLEADGGRIRMAISGWFHIPQEGEDGFEEGIEQAQAQRSSLAQLKSAANEFDEPQLVFRHFDEPRSVMDSHASNHEVDPGDDQDMEEDLLTEQDLTFLLHYIAPSYLTPDMIGDFRSFFENASSLQLEHFFNAKFAAELKDYVSGAEQHTEAAHSESSAHPSNWKVARPPQKQRFTYLQGSEALHKDTTPISRILTDLLHSHAFKKWLALVTGLDTKSLIRQNAIARRFRRGKDYALANPFQGEQPQLEFTISITPTEGWEPRDAAAEADTEVKPQTDILRSNGTSNGVAVNGDKGKGKGKARETEQVQVTQPTEIEFGGEEAYMAGDDDEDDDTASVRSKSLPNVGRKADPAVYKSSNGAEDEDDGILFANSPAWNRFSVVLRDKGTLRFVKYVSRAAAGDRWDIKGEVELAEDAFADDGSLGAEEGDDDDDDDEELEDDEEDEDEEEEEEEQDNEDNQLHHGGKA
;
A
#
# COMPACT_ATOMS: atom_id res chain seq x y z
N MET A 1 6.13 44.83 93.49
CA MET A 1 6.07 45.10 92.03
C MET A 1 6.87 44.02 91.32
N LYS A 2 6.43 43.57 90.12
CA LYS A 2 7.08 42.56 89.24
C LYS A 2 7.21 41.17 89.90
N ARG A 3 6.71 40.03 89.38
CA ARG A 3 6.59 39.46 88.01
C ARG A 3 7.93 39.18 87.32
N GLY A 4 8.31 37.90 87.32
CA GLY A 4 8.68 37.14 86.10
C GLY A 4 7.62 36.05 85.88
N PRO A 5 7.92 34.89 85.25
CA PRO A 5 9.12 34.52 84.49
C PRO A 5 8.82 34.39 82.98
N GLU A 6 9.83 34.03 82.17
CA GLU A 6 9.63 33.48 80.81
C GLU A 6 10.59 32.30 80.56
N GLU A 7 10.05 31.21 80.04
CA GLU A 7 10.76 30.09 79.41
C GLU A 7 10.27 29.99 77.95
N GLY A 8 11.10 29.49 77.03
CA GLY A 8 10.65 29.16 75.67
C GLY A 8 11.70 29.35 74.59
N ALA A 9 12.36 28.26 74.20
CA ALA A 9 13.24 28.23 73.02
C ALA A 9 13.32 26.79 72.44
N GLU A 10 12.47 26.48 71.47
CA GLU A 10 12.62 25.32 70.58
C GLU A 10 12.86 25.77 69.13
N PRO A 11 13.61 25.00 68.31
CA PRO A 11 13.95 25.36 66.95
C PRO A 11 12.81 25.05 65.93
N PRO A 12 12.71 25.80 64.82
CA PRO A 12 11.68 25.56 63.80
C PRO A 12 11.89 24.25 63.03
N SER A 13 10.79 23.61 62.64
CA SER A 13 10.74 22.29 62.02
C SER A 13 10.92 22.30 60.49
N LYS A 14 11.18 21.11 59.91
CA LYS A 14 11.52 20.94 58.49
C LYS A 14 10.29 20.89 57.57
N LYS A 15 10.47 21.44 56.36
CA LYS A 15 9.76 21.17 55.07
C LYS A 15 8.40 20.46 55.14
N ARG A 16 7.33 21.13 54.67
CA ARG A 16 6.19 20.41 54.06
C ARG A 16 6.60 19.94 52.66
N HIS A 17 6.63 18.62 52.45
CA HIS A 17 6.54 18.04 51.12
C HIS A 17 5.11 18.22 50.60
N VAL A 18 4.94 18.49 49.31
CA VAL A 18 3.64 18.32 48.63
C VAL A 18 3.68 16.96 47.94
N SER A 19 2.59 16.20 48.03
CA SER A 19 2.47 14.88 47.40
C SER A 19 1.81 15.00 46.02
N PRO A 20 2.27 14.25 44.99
CA PRO A 20 1.67 14.31 43.65
C PRO A 20 0.17 14.04 43.60
N ASP A 21 -0.34 13.17 44.47
CA ASP A 21 -1.76 12.77 44.54
C ASP A 21 -2.74 13.95 44.69
N SER A 22 -2.29 15.05 45.29
CA SER A 22 -3.14 16.22 45.54
C SER A 22 -3.59 16.95 44.26
N ASN A 23 -2.85 16.85 43.15
CA ASN A 23 -3.32 17.30 41.84
C ASN A 23 -4.19 16.26 41.13
N LEU A 24 -3.87 14.97 41.27
CA LEU A 24 -4.61 13.87 40.64
C LEU A 24 -6.07 13.79 41.13
N GLN A 25 -6.32 14.02 42.42
CA GLN A 25 -7.69 14.07 42.95
C GLN A 25 -8.53 15.26 42.41
N ALA A 26 -7.91 16.33 41.90
CA ALA A 26 -8.63 17.44 41.26
C ALA A 26 -9.02 17.15 39.80
N ALA A 27 -8.33 16.23 39.12
CA ALA A 27 -8.65 15.83 37.75
C ALA A 27 -9.96 15.00 37.66
N ARG A 28 -10.28 14.24 38.73
CA ARG A 28 -11.39 13.27 38.81
C ARG A 28 -12.81 13.77 38.50
N GLY A 29 -13.03 15.08 38.34
CA GLY A 29 -14.35 15.64 38.01
C GLY A 29 -14.37 16.77 36.97
N THR A 30 -13.23 17.09 36.32
CA THR A 30 -13.11 18.33 35.51
C THR A 30 -12.57 18.12 34.08
N ALA A 31 -12.56 16.88 33.59
CA ALA A 31 -12.12 16.53 32.24
C ALA A 31 -13.10 15.62 31.50
N PHE A 32 -13.64 14.59 32.16
CA PHE A 32 -14.56 13.61 31.57
C PHE A 32 -16.04 13.94 31.85
N ARG A 33 -16.95 13.36 31.05
CA ARG A 33 -18.38 13.27 31.39
C ARG A 33 -18.58 12.64 32.78
N SER A 34 -19.53 13.17 33.55
CA SER A 34 -19.64 12.90 34.99
C SER A 34 -19.96 11.45 35.35
N ASP A 35 -20.62 10.73 34.45
CA ASP A 35 -21.10 9.36 34.61
C ASP A 35 -20.10 8.29 34.10
N LEU A 36 -18.97 8.69 33.49
CA LEU A 36 -18.04 7.77 32.82
C LEU A 36 -17.56 6.62 33.72
N PHE A 37 -17.22 6.96 34.97
CA PHE A 37 -16.65 6.05 35.96
C PHE A 37 -17.71 5.37 36.83
N GLU A 38 -19.01 5.61 36.61
CA GLU A 38 -20.07 4.89 37.30
C GLU A 38 -20.11 3.43 36.82
N THR A 39 -20.27 2.50 37.77
CA THR A 39 -20.31 1.05 37.49
C THR A 39 -21.31 0.69 36.40
N THR A 40 -22.50 1.28 36.42
CA THR A 40 -23.55 1.12 35.41
C THR A 40 -23.10 1.51 34.00
N THR A 41 -22.44 2.66 33.87
CA THR A 41 -21.93 3.19 32.60
C THR A 41 -20.78 2.33 32.07
N ARG A 42 -19.79 2.06 32.92
CA ARG A 42 -18.62 1.23 32.64
C ARG A 42 -19.02 -0.18 32.19
N ASP A 43 -19.93 -0.82 32.92
CA ASP A 43 -20.36 -2.19 32.64
C ASP A 43 -21.23 -2.26 31.36
N SER A 44 -22.00 -1.20 31.05
CA SER A 44 -22.71 -1.08 29.78
C SER A 44 -21.75 -0.92 28.59
N PHE A 45 -20.66 -0.15 28.74
CA PHE A 45 -19.64 -0.04 27.69
C PHE A 45 -18.86 -1.35 27.51
N ARG A 46 -18.55 -2.08 28.60
CA ARG A 46 -17.97 -3.43 28.50
C ARG A 46 -18.88 -4.38 27.71
N LYS A 47 -20.17 -4.41 28.04
CA LYS A 47 -21.15 -5.25 27.33
C LYS A 47 -21.28 -4.85 25.85
N TYR A 48 -21.28 -3.55 25.53
CA TYR A 48 -21.28 -3.09 24.13
C TYR A 48 -20.04 -3.59 23.40
N TYR A 49 -18.85 -3.44 23.99
CA TYR A 49 -17.59 -3.87 23.42
C TYR A 49 -17.58 -5.37 23.10
N GLU A 50 -18.02 -6.21 24.04
CA GLU A 50 -18.16 -7.67 23.86
C GLU A 50 -19.19 -8.09 22.79
N GLN A 51 -20.14 -7.23 22.44
CA GLN A 51 -21.24 -7.52 21.50
C GLN A 51 -21.10 -6.80 20.15
N SER A 52 -20.02 -6.03 19.97
CA SER A 52 -19.73 -5.25 18.77
C SER A 52 -18.97 -6.09 17.72
N GLY A 53 -19.14 -5.73 16.44
CA GLY A 53 -18.48 -6.36 15.31
C GLY A 53 -18.17 -5.35 14.19
N PRO A 54 -17.27 -5.65 13.23
CA PRO A 54 -16.69 -6.95 12.92
C PRO A 54 -15.80 -7.57 14.02
N TYR A 55 -15.09 -6.73 14.76
CA TYR A 55 -14.35 -7.12 15.97
C TYR A 55 -14.69 -6.19 17.15
N PRO A 56 -14.34 -6.59 18.40
CA PRO A 56 -14.66 -5.82 19.59
C PRO A 56 -14.06 -4.40 19.61
N HIS A 57 -14.93 -3.40 19.63
CA HIS A 57 -14.62 -1.97 19.66
C HIS A 57 -15.65 -1.20 20.50
N ALA A 58 -15.37 0.05 20.84
CA ALA A 58 -16.30 0.94 21.52
C ALA A 58 -16.38 2.32 20.86
N VAL A 59 -17.57 2.92 20.94
CA VAL A 59 -17.84 4.31 20.55
C VAL A 59 -18.46 5.04 21.74
N VAL A 60 -17.74 5.99 22.32
CA VAL A 60 -18.16 6.77 23.49
C VAL A 60 -18.53 8.19 23.04
N PRO A 61 -19.81 8.56 22.99
CA PRO A 61 -20.21 9.94 22.70
C PRO A 61 -19.85 10.88 23.86
N SER A 62 -19.39 12.09 23.53
CA SER A 62 -19.09 13.18 24.49
C SER A 62 -18.21 12.74 25.68
N LEU A 63 -17.08 12.06 25.40
CA LEU A 63 -16.14 11.58 26.41
C LEU A 63 -15.65 12.70 27.34
N ILE A 64 -15.26 13.83 26.73
CA ILE A 64 -14.61 14.97 27.37
C ILE A 64 -15.63 16.10 27.57
N GLN A 65 -15.50 16.86 28.66
CA GLN A 65 -16.33 18.04 28.94
C GLN A 65 -16.16 19.08 27.81
N GLU A 66 -17.28 19.55 27.26
CA GLU A 66 -17.31 20.38 26.05
C GLU A 66 -16.44 21.64 26.13
N GLU A 67 -16.45 22.35 27.27
CA GLU A 67 -15.62 23.54 27.50
C GLU A 67 -14.11 23.25 27.38
N LEU A 68 -13.67 22.09 27.88
CA LEU A 68 -12.29 21.63 27.74
C LEU A 68 -11.98 21.30 26.29
N LEU A 69 -12.82 20.50 25.62
CA LEU A 69 -12.54 20.04 24.26
C LEU A 69 -12.62 21.18 23.23
N ARG A 70 -13.53 22.16 23.41
CA ARG A 70 -13.56 23.39 22.62
C ARG A 70 -12.29 24.23 22.81
N SER A 71 -11.75 24.26 24.04
CA SER A 71 -10.48 24.93 24.33
C SER A 71 -9.27 24.21 23.73
N VAL A 72 -9.26 22.87 23.73
CA VAL A 72 -8.26 22.06 23.00
C VAL A 72 -8.33 22.34 21.50
N ARG A 73 -9.53 22.30 20.89
CA ARG A 73 -9.70 22.58 19.45
C ARG A 73 -9.19 23.98 19.10
N ARG A 74 -9.47 24.99 19.95
CA ARG A 74 -8.95 26.36 19.78
C ARG A 74 -7.42 26.43 19.89
N GLU A 75 -6.82 25.85 20.92
CA GLU A 75 -5.35 25.82 21.09
C GLU A 75 -4.64 25.17 19.89
N VAL A 76 -5.16 24.04 19.41
CA VAL A 76 -4.67 23.41 18.18
C VAL A 76 -4.86 24.34 16.96
N THR A 77 -6.03 24.99 16.87
CA THR A 77 -6.40 25.88 15.75
C THR A 77 -5.54 27.14 15.64
N GLU A 78 -5.06 27.66 16.77
CA GLU A 78 -4.32 28.93 16.87
C GLU A 78 -2.79 28.74 16.93
N HIS A 79 -2.29 27.55 17.30
CA HIS A 79 -0.88 27.35 17.67
C HIS A 79 -0.20 26.11 17.04
N VAL A 80 -0.89 25.32 16.22
CA VAL A 80 -0.32 24.15 15.55
C VAL A 80 -0.35 24.34 14.04
N HIS A 81 0.81 24.22 13.40
CA HIS A 81 0.90 24.12 11.95
C HIS A 81 0.86 22.65 11.51
N PHE A 82 0.23 22.40 10.35
CA PHE A 82 0.12 21.08 9.76
C PHE A 82 0.64 21.13 8.33
N THR A 83 1.47 20.18 7.97
CA THR A 83 1.98 19.98 6.61
C THR A 83 1.23 18.80 5.99
N LEU A 84 0.84 18.91 4.72
CA LEU A 84 0.37 17.75 3.97
C LEU A 84 1.49 16.71 3.92
N LYS A 85 1.16 15.46 4.24
CA LYS A 85 1.98 14.29 3.94
C LYS A 85 1.17 13.29 3.16
N GLU A 86 1.87 12.56 2.33
CA GLU A 86 1.27 11.63 1.40
C GLU A 86 2.20 10.43 1.17
N THR A 87 1.55 9.30 0.98
CA THR A 87 2.16 7.99 0.69
C THR A 87 1.23 7.23 -0.26
N ASP A 88 1.57 5.99 -0.59
CA ASP A 88 0.63 5.05 -1.18
C ASP A 88 -0.64 4.86 -0.30
N ILE A 89 -0.44 4.70 1.02
CA ILE A 89 -1.46 4.30 1.99
C ILE A 89 -2.22 5.47 2.64
N TYR A 90 -1.74 6.71 2.59
CA TYR A 90 -2.46 7.87 3.13
C TYR A 90 -2.23 9.20 2.39
N ARG A 91 -3.17 10.14 2.58
CA ARG A 91 -3.03 11.57 2.27
C ARG A 91 -3.60 12.38 3.44
N ILE A 92 -2.76 12.90 4.33
CA ILE A 92 -3.19 13.51 5.61
C ILE A 92 -2.33 14.71 6.00
N HIS A 93 -2.95 15.68 6.68
CA HIS A 93 -2.23 16.82 7.24
C HIS A 93 -1.71 16.47 8.65
N GLN A 94 -0.38 16.32 8.77
CA GLN A 94 0.31 16.00 10.02
C GLN A 94 1.02 17.22 10.59
N SER A 95 1.06 17.31 11.91
CA SER A 95 1.88 18.30 12.64
C SER A 95 3.17 17.62 13.11
N GLY A 96 4.30 17.90 12.43
CA GLY A 96 5.59 17.28 12.74
C GLY A 96 6.04 17.49 14.19
N ASP A 97 5.68 18.62 14.78
CA ASP A 97 5.98 18.97 16.18
C ASP A 97 5.18 18.11 17.20
N LEU A 98 4.03 17.56 16.81
CA LEU A 98 3.14 16.76 17.69
C LEU A 98 3.26 15.25 17.46
N ALA A 99 4.27 14.78 16.71
CA ALA A 99 4.56 13.35 16.57
C ALA A 99 4.74 12.63 17.92
N ASN A 100 5.11 13.37 18.98
CA ASN A 100 4.69 13.04 20.33
C ASN A 100 4.55 14.31 21.17
N LEU A 101 3.38 14.55 21.78
CA LEU A 101 3.13 15.70 22.65
C LEU A 101 4.12 15.85 23.82
N SER A 102 4.72 14.76 24.28
CA SER A 102 5.71 14.76 25.36
C SER A 102 7.12 15.15 24.90
N ASN A 103 7.35 15.28 23.59
CA ASN A 103 8.63 15.71 22.99
C ASN A 103 8.65 17.20 22.60
N LEU A 104 7.53 17.92 22.72
CA LEU A 104 7.46 19.35 22.39
C LEU A 104 8.38 20.20 23.27
N PRO A 105 8.97 21.29 22.72
CA PRO A 105 9.68 22.29 23.52
C PRO A 105 8.79 22.89 24.62
N ALA A 106 9.37 23.14 25.79
CA ALA A 106 8.66 23.67 26.96
C ALA A 106 8.02 25.06 26.74
N GLU A 107 8.45 25.81 25.72
CA GLU A 107 7.79 27.05 25.30
C GLU A 107 6.51 26.77 24.50
N ALA A 108 6.52 25.82 23.56
CA ALA A 108 5.33 25.43 22.78
C ALA A 108 4.23 24.86 23.70
N LEU A 109 4.59 24.07 24.71
CA LEU A 109 3.65 23.53 25.69
C LEU A 109 2.93 24.60 26.54
N LYS A 110 3.47 25.84 26.65
CA LYS A 110 2.75 26.95 27.32
C LYS A 110 1.56 27.47 26.53
N HIS A 111 1.58 27.26 25.22
CA HIS A 111 0.49 27.61 24.31
C HIS A 111 -0.60 26.53 24.23
N LEU A 112 -0.33 25.32 24.75
CA LEU A 112 -1.21 24.16 24.63
C LEU A 112 -1.70 23.60 26.00
N PRO A 113 -2.09 24.42 27.00
CA PRO A 113 -2.38 23.94 28.35
C PRO A 113 -3.64 23.08 28.47
N SER A 114 -4.68 23.31 27.65
CA SER A 114 -5.87 22.44 27.59
C SER A 114 -5.53 21.10 26.94
N LEU A 115 -4.69 21.10 25.90
CA LEU A 115 -4.23 19.87 25.25
C LEU A 115 -3.33 19.02 26.17
N VAL A 116 -2.48 19.66 26.98
CA VAL A 116 -1.75 19.01 28.07
C VAL A 116 -2.72 18.43 29.12
N LYS A 117 -3.72 19.20 29.56
CA LYS A 117 -4.75 18.70 30.49
C LYS A 117 -5.53 17.50 29.91
N LEU A 118 -5.80 17.49 28.60
CA LEU A 118 -6.44 16.37 27.92
C LEU A 118 -5.54 15.12 27.89
N ARG A 119 -4.26 15.26 27.51
CA ARG A 119 -3.28 14.16 27.57
C ARG A 119 -3.21 13.56 28.97
N ASP A 120 -3.07 14.41 29.99
CA ASP A 120 -2.89 13.98 31.38
C ASP A 120 -4.17 13.33 31.94
N ALA A 121 -5.34 13.68 31.41
CA ALA A 121 -6.60 12.98 31.69
C ALA A 121 -6.67 11.61 30.99
N LEU A 122 -6.33 11.52 29.70
CA LEU A 122 -6.35 10.27 28.93
C LEU A 122 -5.33 9.23 29.44
N TYR A 123 -4.15 9.65 29.89
CA TYR A 123 -3.16 8.75 30.50
C TYR A 123 -3.27 8.65 32.04
N SER A 124 -4.32 9.23 32.63
CA SER A 124 -4.61 9.10 34.07
C SER A 124 -4.88 7.64 34.46
N THR A 125 -4.60 7.28 35.72
CA THR A 125 -4.86 5.92 36.22
C THR A 125 -6.33 5.54 36.11
N ASP A 126 -7.25 6.44 36.49
CA ASP A 126 -8.69 6.15 36.48
C ASP A 126 -9.21 5.84 35.06
N PHE A 127 -8.76 6.59 34.04
CA PHE A 127 -9.16 6.33 32.65
C PHE A 127 -8.46 5.09 32.06
N ARG A 128 -7.18 4.86 32.38
CA ARG A 128 -6.49 3.63 31.94
C ARG A 128 -7.12 2.37 32.54
N GLU A 129 -7.54 2.40 33.80
CA GLU A 129 -8.30 1.28 34.40
C GLU A 129 -9.67 1.10 33.75
N TRP A 130 -10.35 2.19 33.38
CA TRP A 130 -11.60 2.15 32.62
C TRP A 130 -11.41 1.52 31.23
N VAL A 131 -10.38 1.92 30.48
CA VAL A 131 -10.03 1.34 29.16
C VAL A 131 -9.65 -0.14 29.28
N SER A 132 -8.81 -0.50 30.26
CA SER A 132 -8.45 -1.90 30.55
C SER A 132 -9.66 -2.76 30.90
N PHE A 133 -10.63 -2.21 31.66
CA PHE A 133 -11.87 -2.91 31.99
C PHE A 133 -12.77 -3.10 30.76
N VAL A 134 -13.04 -2.03 30.00
CA VAL A 134 -13.96 -2.10 28.85
C VAL A 134 -13.39 -2.98 27.74
N THR A 135 -12.11 -2.81 27.37
CA THR A 135 -11.47 -3.66 26.35
C THR A 135 -11.23 -5.09 26.81
N GLY A 136 -10.87 -5.29 28.09
CA GLY A 136 -10.34 -6.55 28.59
C GLY A 136 -8.94 -6.88 28.07
N ALA A 137 -8.23 -5.93 27.43
CA ALA A 137 -6.90 -6.13 26.84
C ALA A 137 -5.74 -6.17 27.85
N GLY A 138 -6.05 -6.27 29.16
CA GLY A 138 -5.09 -6.14 30.25
C GLY A 138 -4.76 -4.68 30.60
N LYS A 139 -3.84 -4.49 31.54
CA LYS A 139 -3.34 -3.16 31.97
C LYS A 139 -2.62 -2.45 30.82
N VAL A 140 -2.56 -1.11 30.87
CA VAL A 140 -1.91 -0.26 29.87
C VAL A 140 -1.02 0.82 30.50
N SER A 141 0.06 1.18 29.80
CA SER A 141 1.05 2.18 30.23
C SER A 141 0.45 3.57 30.44
N GLY A 142 0.88 4.25 31.49
CA GLY A 142 0.71 5.70 31.69
C GLY A 142 2.00 6.50 31.42
N LYS A 143 3.17 5.86 31.44
CA LYS A 143 4.47 6.48 31.09
C LYS A 143 4.65 6.67 29.59
N LYS A 144 4.31 5.65 28.79
CA LYS A 144 4.50 5.64 27.33
C LYS A 144 3.28 6.27 26.66
N THR A 145 3.21 7.59 26.69
CA THR A 145 2.21 8.39 25.99
C THR A 145 2.51 8.37 24.49
N ASP A 146 1.54 8.02 23.65
CA ASP A 146 1.66 8.09 22.19
C ASP A 146 0.35 8.68 21.64
N MET A 147 0.41 9.95 21.24
CA MET A 147 -0.76 10.77 20.92
C MET A 147 -0.37 11.91 19.98
N ALA A 148 -0.99 11.93 18.80
CA ALA A 148 -0.75 12.89 17.72
C ALA A 148 -2.07 13.55 17.28
N VAL A 149 -1.97 14.77 16.72
CA VAL A 149 -3.10 15.44 16.06
C VAL A 149 -2.97 15.25 14.56
N ASN A 150 -4.01 14.72 13.92
CA ASN A 150 -4.11 14.56 12.48
C ASN A 150 -5.33 15.34 11.95
N VAL A 151 -5.16 15.98 10.79
CA VAL A 151 -6.24 16.70 10.10
C VAL A 151 -6.46 16.08 8.72
N TYR A 152 -7.73 15.81 8.41
CA TYR A 152 -8.19 15.31 7.12
C TYR A 152 -9.07 16.40 6.50
N THR A 153 -8.74 16.81 5.28
CA THR A 153 -9.46 17.78 4.44
C THR A 153 -10.12 17.04 3.26
N PRO A 154 -10.92 17.71 2.40
CA PRO A 154 -11.27 17.13 1.09
C PRO A 154 -10.07 16.48 0.39
N GLY A 155 -10.27 15.25 -0.09
CA GLY A 155 -9.24 14.39 -0.70
C GLY A 155 -8.38 13.61 0.30
N SER A 156 -8.44 13.89 1.60
CA SER A 156 -7.65 13.15 2.61
C SER A 156 -8.26 11.80 2.98
N TYR A 157 -7.41 10.78 3.08
CA TYR A 157 -7.76 9.40 3.40
C TYR A 157 -6.61 8.70 4.17
N LEU A 158 -6.89 7.54 4.77
CA LEU A 158 -5.90 6.56 5.24
C LEU A 158 -6.48 5.17 4.98
N LEU A 159 -5.77 4.31 4.26
CA LEU A 159 -6.26 3.02 3.76
C LEU A 159 -6.15 1.89 4.80
N CYS A 160 -6.50 0.67 4.40
CA CYS A 160 -6.70 -0.45 5.32
C CYS A 160 -5.41 -0.92 6.00
N HIS A 161 -5.40 -0.96 7.33
CA HIS A 161 -4.29 -1.41 8.17
C HIS A 161 -4.81 -1.98 9.52
N ASP A 162 -4.01 -2.75 10.26
CA ASP A 162 -4.43 -3.41 11.51
C ASP A 162 -3.90 -2.77 12.80
N ASP A 163 -3.05 -1.75 12.68
CA ASP A 163 -2.41 -0.99 13.77
C ASP A 163 -1.33 -1.74 14.58
N VAL A 164 -0.86 -2.89 14.09
CA VAL A 164 -0.03 -3.84 14.83
C VAL A 164 1.46 -3.46 14.73
N ILE A 165 1.83 -2.43 15.51
CA ILE A 165 3.22 -1.91 15.57
C ILE A 165 3.74 -1.94 17.01
N GLY A 166 4.88 -2.61 17.21
CA GLY A 166 5.60 -2.67 18.49
C GLY A 166 4.72 -3.08 19.68
N SER A 167 4.63 -2.22 20.68
CA SER A 167 3.86 -2.44 21.91
C SER A 167 2.53 -1.69 21.98
N ARG A 168 1.93 -1.31 20.85
CA ARG A 168 0.54 -0.83 20.83
C ARG A 168 -0.39 -1.92 21.38
N ARG A 169 -1.36 -1.56 22.22
CA ARG A 169 -2.30 -2.50 22.88
C ARG A 169 -3.77 -2.10 22.73
N VAL A 170 -4.06 -0.80 22.78
CA VAL A 170 -5.38 -0.24 22.43
C VAL A 170 -5.15 0.99 21.55
N SER A 171 -5.77 1.01 20.38
CA SER A 171 -5.83 2.18 19.49
C SER A 171 -7.05 3.03 19.85
N TYR A 172 -6.90 4.36 19.81
CA TYR A 172 -8.00 5.29 20.05
C TYR A 172 -7.98 6.51 19.14
N ILE A 173 -9.17 7.01 18.82
CA ILE A 173 -9.41 8.20 18.00
C ILE A 173 -10.47 9.05 18.69
N LEU A 174 -10.08 10.24 19.18
CA LEU A 174 -10.96 11.26 19.72
C LEU A 174 -11.21 12.33 18.65
N TYR A 175 -12.47 12.59 18.30
CA TYR A 175 -12.80 13.50 17.21
C TYR A 175 -12.99 14.95 17.67
N LEU A 176 -12.35 15.88 16.97
CA LEU A 176 -12.39 17.33 17.18
C LEU A 176 -12.88 18.04 15.91
N THR A 177 -13.87 17.45 15.23
CA THR A 177 -14.65 18.12 14.16
C THR A 177 -15.28 19.42 14.67
N ASP A 178 -15.82 20.26 13.78
CA ASP A 178 -16.45 21.50 14.22
C ASP A 178 -17.69 21.21 15.11
N PRO A 179 -17.73 21.68 16.37
CA PRO A 179 -18.89 21.51 17.24
C PRO A 179 -20.09 22.38 16.83
N ASP A 180 -19.85 23.47 16.09
CA ASP A 180 -20.87 24.44 15.67
C ASP A 180 -21.32 24.22 14.21
N HIS A 181 -20.54 23.45 13.43
CA HIS A 181 -20.93 22.84 12.14
C HIS A 181 -20.83 21.29 12.20
N PRO A 182 -21.83 20.59 12.77
CA PRO A 182 -21.74 19.14 13.00
C PRO A 182 -21.53 18.33 11.72
N TRP A 183 -20.61 17.35 11.82
CA TRP A 183 -20.23 16.48 10.70
C TRP A 183 -21.38 15.62 10.16
N GLN A 184 -21.51 15.55 8.84
CA GLN A 184 -22.50 14.73 8.14
C GLN A 184 -21.86 13.46 7.55
N ALA A 185 -22.58 12.34 7.53
CA ALA A 185 -22.03 11.05 7.08
C ALA A 185 -21.68 11.03 5.58
N GLU A 186 -22.44 11.76 4.78
CA GLU A 186 -22.26 11.96 3.34
C GLU A 186 -20.97 12.73 2.98
N TRP A 187 -20.34 13.43 3.94
CA TRP A 187 -19.03 14.07 3.76
C TRP A 187 -17.86 13.08 3.82
N GLY A 188 -18.12 11.80 4.16
CA GLY A 188 -17.07 10.79 4.32
C GLY A 188 -16.31 10.95 5.64
N GLY A 189 -15.01 10.65 5.66
CA GLY A 189 -14.20 10.72 6.88
C GLY A 189 -14.56 9.69 7.95
N GLY A 190 -15.43 8.72 7.65
CA GLY A 190 -15.83 7.68 8.59
C GLY A 190 -14.72 6.68 8.88
N LEU A 191 -14.67 6.18 10.12
CA LEU A 191 -13.83 5.04 10.51
C LEU A 191 -14.51 3.77 10.01
N ARG A 192 -13.92 3.09 9.01
CA ARG A 192 -14.45 1.82 8.47
C ARG A 192 -13.74 0.65 9.14
N LEU A 193 -14.49 -0.37 9.57
CA LEU A 193 -13.95 -1.59 10.17
C LEU A 193 -14.21 -2.79 9.23
N PHE A 194 -13.21 -3.65 9.05
CA PHE A 194 -13.27 -4.78 8.12
C PHE A 194 -13.46 -6.12 8.88
N PRO A 195 -14.33 -7.02 8.39
CA PRO A 195 -14.43 -8.39 8.86
C PRO A 195 -13.31 -9.27 8.31
N THR A 196 -12.95 -10.30 9.07
CA THR A 196 -12.07 -11.39 8.63
C THR A 196 -12.85 -12.69 8.46
N GLU A 197 -12.32 -13.59 7.64
CA GLU A 197 -12.71 -14.99 7.57
C GLU A 197 -11.50 -15.88 7.89
N VAL A 198 -11.76 -17.07 8.44
CA VAL A 198 -10.70 -18.06 8.70
C VAL A 198 -10.52 -18.95 7.46
N LYS A 199 -9.36 -18.87 6.82
CA LYS A 199 -8.92 -19.82 5.77
C LYS A 199 -7.86 -20.76 6.33
N LYS A 200 -7.73 -21.98 5.79
CA LYS A 200 -6.61 -22.87 6.08
C LYS A 200 -5.51 -22.74 5.05
N ASN A 201 -4.26 -22.58 5.49
CA ASN A 201 -3.10 -22.51 4.59
C ASN A 201 -2.62 -23.91 4.14
N LYS A 202 -1.65 -23.97 3.22
CA LYS A 202 -1.01 -25.22 2.77
C LYS A 202 -0.41 -26.07 3.90
N ALA A 203 -0.07 -25.46 5.05
CA ALA A 203 0.40 -26.15 6.25
C ALA A 203 -0.73 -26.63 7.20
N GLY A 204 -2.00 -26.41 6.84
CA GLY A 204 -3.19 -26.80 7.60
C GLY A 204 -3.58 -25.85 8.74
N GLU A 205 -2.84 -24.74 8.90
CA GLU A 205 -3.04 -23.76 9.97
C GLU A 205 -4.19 -22.80 9.66
N ASP A 206 -4.89 -22.34 10.70
CA ASP A 206 -5.97 -21.37 10.59
C ASP A 206 -5.43 -19.93 10.55
N ILE A 207 -5.69 -19.23 9.43
CA ILE A 207 -5.25 -17.85 9.16
C ILE A 207 -6.46 -16.93 9.06
N GLN A 208 -6.44 -15.80 9.77
CA GLN A 208 -7.42 -14.73 9.61
C GLN A 208 -7.11 -13.93 8.33
N VAL A 209 -8.04 -13.90 7.38
CA VAL A 209 -7.92 -13.17 6.12
C VAL A 209 -9.02 -12.11 6.04
N PRO A 210 -8.70 -10.81 5.94
CA PRO A 210 -9.72 -9.77 5.79
C PRO A 210 -10.52 -9.92 4.48
N LEU A 211 -11.80 -9.58 4.53
CA LEU A 211 -12.64 -9.43 3.34
C LEU A 211 -12.37 -8.08 2.67
N PRO A 212 -12.51 -7.95 1.34
CA PRO A 212 -12.28 -6.69 0.65
C PRO A 212 -13.31 -5.60 0.94
N GLU A 213 -14.45 -5.90 1.58
CA GLU A 213 -15.46 -4.89 1.95
C GLU A 213 -15.60 -4.76 3.46
N HIS A 214 -15.61 -3.50 3.93
CA HIS A 214 -15.95 -3.14 5.30
C HIS A 214 -17.40 -3.51 5.66
N SER A 215 -17.64 -3.85 6.92
CA SER A 215 -18.99 -4.20 7.42
C SER A 215 -19.58 -3.16 8.39
N LEU A 216 -18.76 -2.22 8.85
CA LEU A 216 -19.20 -1.07 9.65
C LEU A 216 -18.47 0.20 9.20
N ASN A 217 -19.19 1.33 9.21
CA ASN A 217 -18.63 2.67 9.01
C ASN A 217 -19.17 3.59 10.12
N ILE A 218 -18.28 4.27 10.84
CA ILE A 218 -18.58 5.12 11.99
C ILE A 218 -18.25 6.58 11.64
N PRO A 219 -19.25 7.44 11.38
CA PRO A 219 -19.03 8.87 11.14
C PRO A 219 -18.43 9.57 12.38
N PRO A 220 -17.43 10.46 12.20
CA PRO A 220 -16.82 11.21 13.29
C PRO A 220 -17.81 12.24 13.85
N SER A 221 -17.72 12.54 15.15
CA SER A 221 -18.58 13.53 15.80
C SER A 221 -17.86 14.17 17.00
N PHE A 222 -18.09 15.46 17.25
CA PHE A 222 -17.29 16.20 18.23
C PHE A 222 -17.34 15.58 19.65
N GLY A 223 -16.17 15.25 20.19
CA GLY A 223 -16.04 14.60 21.50
C GLY A 223 -16.43 13.12 21.55
N GLN A 224 -16.76 12.51 20.41
CA GLN A 224 -16.85 11.06 20.27
C GLN A 224 -15.45 10.45 20.33
N LEU A 225 -15.28 9.37 21.09
CA LEU A 225 -14.08 8.52 21.09
C LEU A 225 -14.42 7.15 20.48
N SER A 226 -13.71 6.76 19.42
CA SER A 226 -13.65 5.37 18.96
C SER A 226 -12.40 4.70 19.54
N PHE A 227 -12.49 3.45 20.01
CA PHE A 227 -11.30 2.68 20.41
C PHE A 227 -11.50 1.16 20.32
N PHE A 228 -10.41 0.44 20.12
CA PHE A 228 -10.36 -1.02 20.02
C PHE A 228 -9.00 -1.57 20.44
N ALA A 229 -8.97 -2.80 20.94
CA ALA A 229 -7.72 -3.51 21.20
C ALA A 229 -7.01 -3.84 19.88
N VAL A 230 -5.70 -3.65 19.85
CA VAL A 230 -4.85 -3.99 18.70
C VAL A 230 -4.69 -5.51 18.63
N ARG A 231 -4.96 -6.10 17.48
CA ARG A 231 -5.00 -7.56 17.26
C ARG A 231 -4.35 -7.96 15.92
N PRO A 232 -3.20 -8.65 15.94
CA PRO A 232 -2.54 -9.18 14.74
C PRO A 232 -3.51 -9.93 13.82
N GLY A 233 -3.73 -9.38 12.63
CA GLY A 233 -4.61 -10.00 11.63
C GLY A 233 -6.12 -9.96 11.92
N GLU A 234 -6.59 -9.17 12.91
CA GLU A 234 -8.04 -8.97 13.14
C GLU A 234 -8.46 -7.49 13.12
N SER A 235 -7.67 -6.55 13.68
CA SER A 235 -8.09 -5.15 13.88
C SER A 235 -8.02 -4.25 12.63
N TYR A 236 -8.38 -4.80 11.46
CA TYR A 236 -8.35 -4.11 10.18
C TYR A 236 -9.35 -2.96 10.11
N HIS A 237 -8.85 -1.75 9.84
CA HIS A 237 -9.66 -0.54 9.70
C HIS A 237 -9.02 0.46 8.74
N ASP A 238 -9.81 1.46 8.35
CA ASP A 238 -9.34 2.59 7.56
C ASP A 238 -10.06 3.91 7.94
N VAL A 239 -9.60 5.02 7.37
CA VAL A 239 -10.36 6.27 7.31
C VAL A 239 -10.82 6.50 5.88
N GLN A 240 -12.12 6.40 5.67
CA GLN A 240 -12.79 6.76 4.43
C GLN A 240 -12.41 8.18 4.01
N GLU A 241 -12.15 8.38 2.72
CA GLU A 241 -11.92 9.69 2.11
C GLU A 241 -12.92 10.74 2.63
N VAL A 242 -12.40 11.91 3.00
CA VAL A 242 -13.22 13.11 3.21
C VAL A 242 -13.51 13.69 1.83
N TYR A 243 -14.79 13.70 1.43
CA TYR A 243 -15.17 14.04 0.06
C TYR A 243 -15.21 15.55 -0.19
N HIS A 244 -14.90 15.94 -1.43
CA HIS A 244 -15.14 17.29 -1.94
C HIS A 244 -16.65 17.63 -1.96
N GLY A 245 -16.98 18.92 -1.94
CA GLY A 245 -18.35 19.43 -1.91
C GLY A 245 -18.50 20.73 -2.70
N GLU A 246 -19.70 21.00 -3.19
CA GLU A 246 -20.02 22.16 -4.03
C GLU A 246 -19.80 23.51 -3.33
N ASN A 247 -19.91 23.55 -1.99
CA ASN A 247 -19.70 24.75 -1.19
C ASN A 247 -19.01 24.40 0.13
N LEU A 248 -17.67 24.37 0.10
CA LEU A 248 -16.86 24.07 1.28
C LEU A 248 -16.99 25.14 2.38
N GLU A 249 -17.29 26.40 2.06
CA GLU A 249 -17.51 27.44 3.08
C GLU A 249 -18.75 27.14 3.94
N ALA A 250 -19.85 26.69 3.31
CA ALA A 250 -21.07 26.31 4.01
C ALA A 250 -20.92 25.02 4.85
N ASP A 251 -20.05 24.10 4.41
CA ASP A 251 -19.73 22.84 5.11
C ASP A 251 -18.59 22.98 6.14
N GLY A 252 -18.25 24.20 6.59
CA GLY A 252 -17.19 24.44 7.58
C GLY A 252 -15.80 23.96 7.14
N GLY A 253 -15.53 23.96 5.83
CA GLY A 253 -14.32 23.45 5.18
C GLY A 253 -14.18 21.92 5.17
N ARG A 254 -15.16 21.17 5.71
CA ARG A 254 -15.07 19.70 5.94
C ARG A 254 -13.77 19.29 6.66
N ILE A 255 -13.37 20.05 7.68
CA ILE A 255 -12.12 19.81 8.43
C ILE A 255 -12.31 18.73 9.51
N ARG A 256 -11.99 17.47 9.18
CA ARG A 256 -11.96 16.35 10.14
C ARG A 256 -10.63 16.35 10.90
N MET A 257 -10.59 17.12 11.99
CA MET A 257 -9.51 17.07 12.98
C MET A 257 -9.78 15.94 13.98
N ALA A 258 -8.74 15.15 14.31
CA ALA A 258 -8.79 14.12 15.33
C ALA A 258 -7.49 14.06 16.14
N ILE A 259 -7.62 13.66 17.41
CA ILE A 259 -6.50 13.22 18.25
C ILE A 259 -6.52 11.70 18.22
N SER A 260 -5.52 11.11 17.57
CA SER A 260 -5.33 9.67 17.48
C SER A 260 -4.11 9.26 18.30
N GLY A 261 -4.14 8.06 18.88
CA GLY A 261 -3.01 7.58 19.66
C GLY A 261 -3.20 6.17 20.18
N TRP A 262 -2.22 5.73 20.97
CA TRP A 262 -2.15 4.37 21.47
C TRP A 262 -1.90 4.32 22.97
N PHE A 263 -2.56 3.35 23.60
CA PHE A 263 -2.17 2.84 24.90
C PHE A 263 -1.24 1.65 24.70
N HIS A 264 -0.06 1.69 25.32
CA HIS A 264 0.95 0.65 25.19
C HIS A 264 0.83 -0.43 26.27
N ILE A 265 1.50 -1.57 26.04
CA ILE A 265 1.91 -2.52 27.09
C ILE A 265 2.60 -1.73 28.23
N PRO A 266 2.25 -1.96 29.52
CA PRO A 266 2.94 -1.33 30.65
C PRO A 266 4.46 -1.53 30.58
N GLN A 267 5.20 -0.51 30.99
CA GLN A 267 6.67 -0.46 30.95
C GLN A 267 7.25 -0.74 32.34
N GLU A 268 8.58 -0.95 32.44
CA GLU A 268 9.23 -1.36 33.70
C GLU A 268 8.84 -0.44 34.89
N GLY A 269 8.42 -1.06 36.00
CA GLY A 269 7.94 -0.34 37.18
C GLY A 269 6.60 0.40 36.96
N GLU A 270 5.71 -0.12 36.11
CA GLU A 270 4.29 0.21 36.07
C GLU A 270 3.43 -0.95 36.57
N ASP A 271 2.18 -0.65 36.94
CA ASP A 271 1.18 -1.66 37.31
C ASP A 271 0.79 -2.51 36.09
N GLY A 272 0.85 -3.84 36.25
CA GLY A 272 0.68 -4.80 35.16
C GLY A 272 1.87 -4.91 34.19
N PHE A 273 3.08 -4.48 34.59
CA PHE A 273 4.31 -4.84 33.88
C PHE A 273 4.67 -6.31 34.12
N GLU A 274 4.92 -7.04 33.04
CA GLU A 274 5.40 -8.42 33.05
C GLU A 274 6.54 -8.53 32.03
N GLU A 275 7.71 -9.02 32.46
CA GLU A 275 8.90 -9.16 31.63
C GLU A 275 8.65 -10.16 30.49
N GLY A 276 9.06 -9.82 29.27
CA GLY A 276 8.89 -10.67 28.08
C GLY A 276 7.58 -10.46 27.30
N ILE A 277 6.57 -9.76 27.83
CA ILE A 277 5.30 -9.57 27.09
C ILE A 277 5.48 -8.72 25.83
N GLU A 278 6.27 -7.64 25.87
CA GLU A 278 6.53 -6.79 24.70
C GLU A 278 7.25 -7.56 23.58
N GLN A 279 8.23 -8.39 23.95
CA GLN A 279 8.94 -9.29 23.04
C GLN A 279 8.02 -10.39 22.48
N ALA A 280 7.20 -11.02 23.32
CA ALA A 280 6.27 -12.07 22.89
C ALA A 280 5.14 -11.54 22.01
N GLN A 281 4.69 -10.29 22.22
CA GLN A 281 3.72 -9.63 21.33
C GLN A 281 4.37 -9.30 19.98
N ALA A 282 5.60 -8.77 19.97
CA ALA A 282 6.34 -8.50 18.73
C ALA A 282 6.58 -9.78 17.92
N GLN A 283 7.00 -10.88 18.56
CA GLN A 283 7.16 -12.20 17.92
C GLN A 283 5.86 -12.73 17.33
N ARG A 284 4.73 -12.63 18.05
CA ARG A 284 3.40 -13.03 17.51
C ARG A 284 2.95 -12.16 16.35
N SER A 285 3.27 -10.86 16.39
CA SER A 285 2.94 -9.90 15.34
C SER A 285 3.70 -10.19 14.06
N SER A 286 5.03 -10.34 14.16
CA SER A 286 5.91 -10.75 13.07
C SER A 286 5.50 -12.12 12.50
N LEU A 287 5.18 -13.10 13.35
CA LEU A 287 4.72 -14.43 12.91
C LEU A 287 3.36 -14.36 12.17
N ALA A 288 2.43 -13.52 12.61
CA ALA A 288 1.16 -13.29 11.92
C ALA A 288 1.36 -12.59 10.57
N GLN A 289 2.23 -11.57 10.53
CA GLN A 289 2.62 -10.86 9.31
C GLN A 289 3.28 -11.80 8.30
N LEU A 290 4.27 -12.60 8.71
CA LEU A 290 4.92 -13.62 7.87
C LEU A 290 3.91 -14.62 7.28
N LYS A 291 2.94 -15.08 8.07
CA LYS A 291 1.88 -15.98 7.59
C LYS A 291 0.89 -15.31 6.63
N SER A 292 0.67 -14.00 6.74
CA SER A 292 -0.11 -13.20 5.78
C SER A 292 0.70 -12.72 4.57
N ALA A 293 2.04 -12.78 4.65
CA ALA A 293 2.97 -12.41 3.58
C ALA A 293 3.27 -13.57 2.61
N ALA A 294 2.82 -14.79 2.93
CA ALA A 294 2.91 -15.95 2.04
C ALA A 294 2.04 -15.87 0.76
N ASN A 295 1.31 -14.76 0.57
CA ASN A 295 0.44 -14.41 -0.57
C ASN A 295 -0.61 -15.46 -1.00
N GLU A 296 -0.77 -16.56 -0.27
CA GLU A 296 -1.62 -17.72 -0.60
C GLU A 296 -3.12 -17.38 -0.72
N PHE A 297 -3.58 -16.30 -0.08
CA PHE A 297 -4.97 -15.85 -0.06
C PHE A 297 -5.20 -14.49 -0.72
N ASP A 298 -4.18 -13.95 -1.37
CA ASP A 298 -4.28 -12.76 -2.19
C ASP A 298 -5.07 -13.12 -3.47
N GLU A 299 -5.93 -12.23 -3.92
CA GLU A 299 -6.73 -12.43 -5.14
C GLU A 299 -6.60 -11.12 -5.96
N PRO A 300 -6.28 -11.14 -7.27
CA PRO A 300 -5.91 -12.31 -8.08
C PRO A 300 -4.64 -13.02 -7.59
N GLN A 301 -4.61 -14.34 -7.75
CA GLN A 301 -3.36 -15.08 -7.83
C GLN A 301 -2.77 -14.86 -9.23
N LEU A 302 -1.44 -14.81 -9.35
CA LEU A 302 -0.78 -14.72 -10.65
C LEU A 302 -0.93 -16.06 -11.38
N VAL A 303 -1.39 -16.04 -12.64
CA VAL A 303 -1.57 -17.24 -13.46
C VAL A 303 -0.75 -17.04 -14.73
N PHE A 304 0.53 -17.40 -14.65
CA PHE A 304 1.41 -17.41 -15.81
C PHE A 304 1.07 -18.60 -16.73
N ARG A 305 0.99 -18.33 -18.03
CA ARG A 305 0.94 -19.34 -19.11
C ARG A 305 2.20 -19.24 -19.95
N HIS A 306 2.73 -20.37 -20.42
CA HIS A 306 3.79 -20.34 -21.43
C HIS A 306 3.27 -19.65 -22.69
N PHE A 307 4.10 -18.91 -23.40
CA PHE A 307 3.69 -18.41 -24.71
C PHE A 307 3.42 -19.57 -25.67
N ASP A 308 4.30 -20.56 -25.69
CA ASP A 308 4.27 -21.66 -26.68
C ASP A 308 3.28 -22.79 -26.31
N GLU A 309 2.43 -22.58 -25.29
CA GLU A 309 1.27 -23.45 -25.02
C GLU A 309 0.36 -23.50 -26.26
N PRO A 310 0.14 -24.66 -26.90
CA PRO A 310 -0.61 -24.73 -28.17
C PRO A 310 -2.08 -24.30 -28.00
N ARG A 311 -2.53 -23.31 -28.79
CA ARG A 311 -3.89 -22.75 -28.71
C ARG A 311 -4.61 -22.87 -30.03
N SER A 312 -5.91 -23.19 -29.97
CA SER A 312 -6.78 -23.08 -31.14
C SER A 312 -7.13 -21.62 -31.37
N VAL A 313 -6.82 -21.10 -32.55
CA VAL A 313 -7.39 -19.84 -33.05
C VAL A 313 -8.92 -20.00 -33.11
N MET A 314 -9.66 -18.97 -32.71
CA MET A 314 -11.13 -18.97 -32.77
C MET A 314 -11.67 -18.34 -34.05
N ASP A 315 -12.90 -18.72 -34.41
CA ASP A 315 -13.58 -18.39 -35.67
C ASP A 315 -12.85 -18.79 -36.97
N SER A 316 -11.83 -19.65 -36.89
CA SER A 316 -11.24 -20.31 -38.05
C SER A 316 -12.29 -21.18 -38.76
N HIS A 317 -12.75 -20.76 -39.95
CA HIS A 317 -13.61 -21.57 -40.82
C HIS A 317 -12.87 -22.75 -41.51
N ALA A 318 -11.58 -22.92 -41.22
CA ALA A 318 -10.78 -24.07 -41.66
C ALA A 318 -11.27 -25.38 -41.01
N SER A 319 -11.16 -26.50 -41.73
CA SER A 319 -11.54 -27.83 -41.21
C SER A 319 -10.50 -28.47 -40.29
N ASN A 320 -9.35 -27.82 -40.13
CA ASN A 320 -8.26 -28.22 -39.25
C ASN A 320 -8.11 -27.11 -38.20
N HIS A 321 -7.70 -27.47 -36.98
CA HIS A 321 -7.39 -26.47 -35.95
C HIS A 321 -6.19 -25.66 -36.43
N GLU A 322 -6.39 -24.37 -36.66
CA GLU A 322 -5.32 -23.41 -36.89
C GLU A 322 -4.71 -23.11 -35.53
N VAL A 323 -3.43 -23.47 -35.36
CA VAL A 323 -2.69 -23.30 -34.12
C VAL A 323 -1.82 -22.06 -34.27
N ASP A 324 -1.82 -21.21 -33.25
CA ASP A 324 -0.88 -20.08 -33.14
C ASP A 324 0.55 -20.65 -33.24
N PRO A 325 1.38 -20.27 -34.23
CA PRO A 325 2.71 -20.85 -34.39
C PRO A 325 3.55 -20.55 -33.14
N GLY A 326 4.10 -21.59 -32.51
CA GLY A 326 5.13 -21.42 -31.48
C GLY A 326 6.49 -21.18 -32.11
N ASP A 327 7.43 -20.63 -31.33
CA ASP A 327 8.77 -20.21 -31.76
C ASP A 327 9.50 -21.27 -32.63
N ASP A 328 9.36 -22.57 -32.32
CA ASP A 328 9.86 -23.72 -33.11
C ASP A 328 9.50 -23.70 -34.63
N GLN A 329 8.54 -22.87 -35.04
CA GLN A 329 8.03 -22.77 -36.41
C GLN A 329 8.29 -21.40 -37.06
N ASP A 330 8.79 -20.41 -36.31
CA ASP A 330 9.12 -19.08 -36.82
C ASP A 330 10.63 -18.98 -37.11
N MET A 331 10.98 -18.91 -38.39
CA MET A 331 12.37 -18.79 -38.84
C MET A 331 12.81 -17.33 -39.08
N GLU A 332 11.95 -16.34 -38.82
CA GLU A 332 12.17 -14.92 -39.13
C GLU A 332 12.06 -14.05 -37.87
N GLU A 333 12.62 -14.53 -36.74
CA GLU A 333 12.47 -13.96 -35.40
C GLU A 333 12.71 -12.44 -35.31
N ASP A 334 13.69 -11.92 -36.07
CA ASP A 334 14.06 -10.49 -36.17
C ASP A 334 12.98 -9.54 -36.73
N LEU A 335 11.93 -10.05 -37.39
CA LEU A 335 10.97 -9.20 -38.11
C LEU A 335 9.53 -9.72 -38.12
N LEU A 336 8.55 -8.81 -38.09
CA LEU A 336 7.13 -9.19 -38.18
C LEU A 336 6.80 -9.69 -39.60
N THR A 337 6.32 -10.93 -39.69
CA THR A 337 5.93 -11.58 -40.95
C THR A 337 4.63 -10.99 -41.52
N GLU A 338 4.27 -11.33 -42.76
CA GLU A 338 2.95 -10.96 -43.33
C GLU A 338 1.78 -11.50 -42.48
N GLN A 339 1.97 -12.66 -41.81
CA GLN A 339 0.98 -13.23 -40.90
C GLN A 339 0.88 -12.44 -39.59
N ASP A 340 2.01 -12.12 -38.96
CA ASP A 340 2.05 -11.29 -37.74
C ASP A 340 1.40 -9.92 -37.99
N LEU A 341 1.80 -9.24 -39.07
CA LEU A 341 1.25 -7.95 -39.47
C LEU A 341 -0.25 -8.04 -39.74
N THR A 342 -0.71 -9.08 -40.45
CA THR A 342 -2.14 -9.30 -40.72
C THR A 342 -2.93 -9.48 -39.44
N PHE A 343 -2.41 -10.21 -38.44
CA PHE A 343 -3.05 -10.35 -37.14
C PHE A 343 -3.04 -9.02 -36.38
N LEU A 344 -1.86 -8.44 -36.13
CA LEU A 344 -1.67 -7.27 -35.26
C LEU A 344 -2.42 -6.03 -35.77
N LEU A 345 -2.57 -5.85 -37.09
CA LEU A 345 -3.34 -4.75 -37.69
C LEU A 345 -4.84 -4.77 -37.32
N HIS A 346 -5.38 -5.87 -36.77
CA HIS A 346 -6.72 -5.86 -36.19
C HIS A 346 -6.81 -5.04 -34.90
N TYR A 347 -5.71 -4.94 -34.15
CA TYR A 347 -5.64 -4.36 -32.80
C TYR A 347 -4.74 -3.13 -32.71
N ILE A 348 -3.47 -3.24 -33.08
CA ILE A 348 -2.41 -2.24 -32.89
C ILE A 348 -2.45 -1.18 -34.00
N ALA A 349 -2.05 0.06 -33.69
CA ALA A 349 -1.89 1.14 -34.65
C ALA A 349 -0.78 0.82 -35.68
N PRO A 350 -1.00 0.99 -37.01
CA PRO A 350 -0.02 0.59 -38.03
C PRO A 350 1.37 1.22 -37.91
N SER A 351 1.49 2.39 -37.29
CA SER A 351 2.76 3.07 -37.00
C SER A 351 3.67 2.29 -36.06
N TYR A 352 3.13 1.42 -35.21
CA TYR A 352 3.91 0.64 -34.24
C TYR A 352 4.33 -0.74 -34.76
N LEU A 353 4.07 -1.00 -36.04
CA LEU A 353 4.40 -2.24 -36.75
C LEU A 353 5.43 -2.04 -37.88
N THR A 354 5.96 -0.82 -38.06
CA THR A 354 6.98 -0.51 -39.07
C THR A 354 8.39 -0.67 -38.51
N PRO A 355 9.35 -1.27 -39.25
CA PRO A 355 10.72 -1.49 -38.78
C PRO A 355 11.42 -0.25 -38.22
N ASP A 356 11.30 0.90 -38.88
CA ASP A 356 11.93 2.16 -38.44
C ASP A 356 11.51 2.54 -37.01
N MET A 357 10.20 2.55 -36.74
CA MET A 357 9.65 2.87 -35.41
C MET A 357 9.96 1.79 -34.37
N ILE A 358 10.01 0.51 -34.76
CA ILE A 358 10.41 -0.58 -33.86
C ILE A 358 11.87 -0.41 -33.42
N GLY A 359 12.77 0.01 -34.32
CA GLY A 359 14.15 0.38 -33.99
C GLY A 359 14.24 1.58 -33.05
N ASP A 360 13.49 2.65 -33.32
CA ASP A 360 13.42 3.83 -32.44
C ASP A 360 12.92 3.45 -31.02
N PHE A 361 11.95 2.54 -30.90
CA PHE A 361 11.44 2.06 -29.61
C PHE A 361 12.43 1.17 -28.87
N ARG A 362 13.07 0.24 -29.58
CA ARG A 362 14.13 -0.62 -29.03
C ARG A 362 15.23 0.25 -28.41
N SER A 363 15.79 1.19 -29.18
CA SER A 363 16.83 2.08 -28.66
C SER A 363 16.36 3.08 -27.61
N PHE A 364 15.06 3.38 -27.51
CA PHE A 364 14.53 4.09 -26.34
C PHE A 364 14.53 3.19 -25.09
N PHE A 365 14.00 1.96 -25.22
CA PHE A 365 13.89 1.01 -24.12
C PHE A 365 15.26 0.59 -23.56
N GLU A 366 16.23 0.31 -24.44
CA GLU A 366 17.64 0.03 -24.09
C GLU A 366 18.28 1.12 -23.21
N ASN A 367 17.87 2.38 -23.37
CA ASN A 367 18.44 3.53 -22.63
C ASN A 367 17.62 3.92 -21.38
N ALA A 368 16.35 3.54 -21.30
CA ALA A 368 15.41 4.01 -20.28
C ALA A 368 14.78 2.89 -19.42
N SER A 369 15.04 1.62 -19.74
CA SER A 369 14.38 0.42 -19.17
C SER A 369 12.84 0.50 -19.18
N SER A 370 12.28 1.38 -20.02
CA SER A 370 10.87 1.73 -20.04
C SER A 370 10.50 2.36 -21.38
N LEU A 371 9.22 2.29 -21.76
CA LEU A 371 8.68 2.86 -23.00
C LEU A 371 7.21 3.22 -22.80
N GLN A 372 6.77 4.35 -23.38
CA GLN A 372 5.36 4.77 -23.44
C GLN A 372 4.96 5.03 -24.90
N LEU A 373 3.80 4.49 -25.31
CA LEU A 373 3.23 4.61 -26.64
C LEU A 373 1.79 5.11 -26.57
N GLU A 374 1.55 6.32 -27.08
CA GLU A 374 0.21 6.90 -27.17
C GLU A 374 -0.61 6.30 -28.32
N HIS A 375 -1.93 6.26 -28.17
CA HIS A 375 -2.84 5.72 -29.19
C HIS A 375 -2.49 4.29 -29.67
N PHE A 376 -2.09 3.42 -28.74
CA PHE A 376 -1.58 2.07 -28.99
C PHE A 376 -2.46 1.22 -29.91
N PHE A 377 -3.76 1.12 -29.61
CA PHE A 377 -4.74 0.45 -30.46
C PHE A 377 -5.13 1.34 -31.65
N ASN A 378 -5.35 0.72 -32.82
CA ASN A 378 -5.86 1.42 -33.99
C ASN A 378 -7.24 2.06 -33.72
N ALA A 379 -7.55 3.14 -34.45
CA ALA A 379 -8.74 3.95 -34.21
C ALA A 379 -10.09 3.18 -34.29
N LYS A 380 -10.17 2.06 -35.02
CA LYS A 380 -11.38 1.23 -35.10
C LYS A 380 -11.56 0.42 -33.82
N PHE A 381 -10.53 -0.30 -33.39
CA PHE A 381 -10.58 -1.12 -32.20
C PHE A 381 -10.66 -0.27 -30.92
N ALA A 382 -9.92 0.85 -30.88
CA ALA A 382 -10.01 1.84 -29.80
C ALA A 382 -11.44 2.42 -29.66
N ALA A 383 -12.14 2.73 -30.76
CA ALA A 383 -13.51 3.20 -30.68
C ALA A 383 -14.46 2.15 -30.07
N GLU A 384 -14.38 0.90 -30.52
CA GLU A 384 -15.17 -0.22 -29.97
C GLU A 384 -14.92 -0.41 -28.47
N LEU A 385 -13.65 -0.37 -28.06
CA LEU A 385 -13.26 -0.46 -26.66
C LEU A 385 -13.75 0.75 -25.83
N LYS A 386 -13.75 1.97 -26.40
CA LYS A 386 -14.23 3.16 -25.69
C LYS A 386 -15.74 3.10 -25.45
N ASP A 387 -16.52 2.66 -26.44
CA ASP A 387 -17.96 2.45 -26.30
C ASP A 387 -18.28 1.40 -25.22
N TYR A 388 -17.53 0.29 -25.22
CA TYR A 388 -17.65 -0.76 -24.19
C TYR A 388 -17.36 -0.24 -22.77
N VAL A 389 -16.21 0.40 -22.55
CA VAL A 389 -15.82 0.91 -21.22
C VAL A 389 -16.77 2.00 -20.76
N SER A 390 -17.12 2.96 -21.62
CA SER A 390 -18.03 4.06 -21.29
C SER A 390 -19.45 3.58 -20.97
N GLY A 391 -19.91 2.49 -21.60
CA GLY A 391 -21.16 1.82 -21.23
C GLY A 391 -21.12 1.20 -19.83
N ALA A 392 -20.00 0.59 -19.46
CA ALA A 392 -19.78 -0.03 -18.15
C ALA A 392 -19.54 0.99 -17.00
N GLU A 393 -19.34 2.27 -17.32
CA GLU A 393 -19.39 3.38 -16.34
C GLU A 393 -20.80 3.94 -16.13
N GLN A 394 -21.65 3.94 -17.19
CA GLN A 394 -23.03 4.43 -17.11
C GLN A 394 -23.97 3.47 -16.38
N HIS A 395 -23.70 2.17 -16.42
CA HIS A 395 -24.48 1.15 -15.73
C HIS A 395 -23.96 0.89 -14.30
N THR A 396 -24.59 1.52 -13.31
CA THR A 396 -24.40 1.24 -11.87
C THR A 396 -24.60 -0.25 -11.55
N GLU A 397 -23.91 -0.74 -10.49
CA GLU A 397 -23.69 -2.14 -10.02
C GLU A 397 -24.96 -3.02 -9.74
N ALA A 398 -26.11 -2.78 -10.39
CA ALA A 398 -27.44 -3.32 -10.04
C ALA A 398 -28.01 -4.40 -11.00
N ALA A 399 -27.30 -4.78 -12.06
CA ALA A 399 -27.72 -5.83 -12.98
C ALA A 399 -26.54 -6.74 -13.35
N HIS A 400 -26.68 -8.05 -13.10
CA HIS A 400 -25.76 -9.05 -13.64
C HIS A 400 -26.01 -9.21 -15.15
N SER A 401 -24.96 -8.99 -15.94
CA SER A 401 -24.97 -9.36 -17.36
C SER A 401 -24.77 -10.87 -17.55
N GLU A 402 -25.24 -11.41 -18.68
CA GLU A 402 -24.96 -12.80 -19.08
C GLU A 402 -23.51 -12.98 -19.57
N SER A 403 -22.83 -11.90 -19.96
CA SER A 403 -21.40 -11.90 -20.31
C SER A 403 -20.52 -12.04 -19.06
N SER A 404 -19.60 -12.99 -19.08
CA SER A 404 -18.59 -13.17 -18.01
C SER A 404 -17.55 -12.04 -18.01
N ALA A 405 -17.26 -11.47 -19.19
CA ALA A 405 -16.38 -10.32 -19.31
C ALA A 405 -17.00 -9.00 -18.80
N HIS A 406 -18.31 -8.92 -18.58
CA HIS A 406 -18.96 -7.67 -18.17
C HIS A 406 -18.52 -7.21 -16.77
N PRO A 407 -18.19 -5.91 -16.55
CA PRO A 407 -17.62 -5.42 -15.28
C PRO A 407 -18.51 -5.57 -14.03
N SER A 408 -19.80 -5.88 -14.17
CA SER A 408 -20.67 -6.27 -13.03
C SER A 408 -20.29 -7.61 -12.41
N ASN A 409 -19.55 -8.44 -13.14
CA ASN A 409 -19.25 -9.84 -12.80
C ASN A 409 -17.75 -10.03 -12.46
N TRP A 410 -16.97 -8.94 -12.45
CA TRP A 410 -15.55 -8.94 -12.09
C TRP A 410 -15.37 -9.19 -10.59
N LYS A 411 -14.27 -9.87 -10.23
CA LYS A 411 -13.94 -10.14 -8.82
C LYS A 411 -13.32 -8.90 -8.17
N VAL A 412 -13.42 -8.78 -6.85
CA VAL A 412 -12.73 -7.72 -6.09
C VAL A 412 -11.42 -8.28 -5.54
N ALA A 413 -10.30 -7.61 -5.84
CA ALA A 413 -8.98 -7.95 -5.37
C ALA A 413 -8.85 -7.75 -3.85
N ARG A 414 -7.97 -8.54 -3.25
CA ARG A 414 -7.75 -8.64 -1.80
C ARG A 414 -6.31 -9.13 -1.53
N PRO A 415 -5.81 -9.07 -0.28
CA PRO A 415 -6.44 -8.49 0.91
C PRO A 415 -6.34 -6.95 0.91
N PRO A 416 -7.31 -6.21 1.49
CA PRO A 416 -7.40 -4.75 1.38
C PRO A 416 -6.18 -3.99 1.93
N GLN A 417 -5.44 -4.53 2.89
CA GLN A 417 -4.17 -3.96 3.38
C GLN A 417 -2.97 -4.16 2.43
N LYS A 418 -3.20 -4.68 1.22
CA LYS A 418 -2.24 -4.71 0.10
C LYS A 418 -2.86 -4.11 -1.16
N GLN A 419 -4.05 -4.55 -1.52
CA GLN A 419 -4.71 -4.18 -2.77
C GLN A 419 -6.22 -4.31 -2.71
N ARG A 420 -6.93 -3.47 -3.47
CA ARG A 420 -8.37 -3.55 -3.62
C ARG A 420 -8.80 -2.87 -4.93
N PHE A 421 -9.10 -3.64 -5.97
CA PHE A 421 -9.59 -3.19 -7.27
C PHE A 421 -10.51 -4.26 -7.88
N THR A 422 -11.38 -3.92 -8.83
CA THR A 422 -12.12 -4.95 -9.59
C THR A 422 -11.28 -5.51 -10.74
N TYR A 423 -11.33 -6.82 -10.99
CA TYR A 423 -10.50 -7.47 -12.01
C TYR A 423 -11.18 -8.60 -12.79
N LEU A 424 -10.68 -8.80 -14.02
CA LEU A 424 -10.97 -9.93 -14.91
C LEU A 424 -9.64 -10.59 -15.32
N GLN A 425 -9.57 -11.92 -15.20
CA GLN A 425 -8.39 -12.73 -15.51
C GLN A 425 -8.77 -13.82 -16.52
N GLY A 426 -7.82 -14.19 -17.38
CA GLY A 426 -8.03 -15.18 -18.45
C GLY A 426 -8.53 -16.54 -17.92
N SER A 427 -9.59 -17.08 -18.52
CA SER A 427 -10.17 -18.38 -18.17
C SER A 427 -10.82 -19.03 -19.40
N GLU A 428 -11.01 -20.35 -19.40
CA GLU A 428 -11.65 -21.08 -20.52
C GLU A 428 -13.03 -20.53 -20.90
N ALA A 429 -13.77 -19.98 -19.93
CA ALA A 429 -15.06 -19.36 -20.17
C ALA A 429 -14.97 -18.02 -20.90
N LEU A 430 -13.85 -17.30 -20.79
CA LEU A 430 -13.65 -15.97 -21.38
C LEU A 430 -13.45 -16.02 -22.90
N HIS A 431 -12.85 -17.10 -23.43
CA HIS A 431 -12.67 -17.30 -24.87
C HIS A 431 -14.01 -17.32 -25.65
N LYS A 432 -15.14 -17.60 -24.98
CA LYS A 432 -16.49 -17.60 -25.60
C LYS A 432 -17.17 -16.22 -25.58
N ASP A 433 -16.52 -15.21 -25.01
CA ASP A 433 -17.01 -13.84 -24.93
C ASP A 433 -16.35 -13.00 -26.04
N THR A 434 -17.12 -12.21 -26.78
CA THR A 434 -16.65 -11.47 -27.97
C THR A 434 -16.35 -9.98 -27.70
N THR A 435 -16.46 -9.54 -26.45
CA THR A 435 -16.20 -8.15 -26.06
C THR A 435 -14.75 -7.72 -26.35
N PRO A 436 -14.47 -6.42 -26.53
CA PRO A 436 -13.11 -5.99 -26.82
C PRO A 436 -12.12 -6.30 -25.68
N ILE A 437 -12.56 -6.32 -24.41
CA ILE A 437 -11.67 -6.72 -23.30
C ILE A 437 -11.40 -8.23 -23.27
N SER A 438 -12.38 -9.10 -23.56
CA SER A 438 -12.08 -10.55 -23.65
C SER A 438 -11.05 -10.81 -24.74
N ARG A 439 -11.26 -10.27 -25.94
CA ARG A 439 -10.36 -10.44 -27.10
C ARG A 439 -8.93 -9.93 -26.86
N ILE A 440 -8.74 -8.86 -26.06
CA ILE A 440 -7.38 -8.46 -25.66
C ILE A 440 -6.74 -9.53 -24.77
N LEU A 441 -7.47 -10.00 -23.75
CA LEU A 441 -6.97 -10.98 -22.78
C LEU A 441 -6.80 -12.40 -23.34
N THR A 442 -7.63 -12.82 -24.30
CA THR A 442 -7.62 -14.19 -24.85
C THR A 442 -6.90 -14.33 -26.17
N ASP A 443 -6.90 -13.29 -27.00
CA ASP A 443 -6.45 -13.37 -28.39
C ASP A 443 -5.16 -12.57 -28.57
N LEU A 444 -5.18 -11.25 -28.26
CA LEU A 444 -4.03 -10.38 -28.52
C LEU A 444 -2.84 -10.70 -27.61
N LEU A 445 -2.96 -10.52 -26.29
CA LEU A 445 -1.79 -10.46 -25.40
C LEU A 445 -1.01 -11.78 -25.30
N HIS A 446 -1.68 -12.89 -25.55
CA HIS A 446 -1.06 -14.21 -25.58
C HIS A 446 -0.52 -14.59 -26.97
N SER A 447 -0.97 -13.96 -28.06
CA SER A 447 -0.59 -14.37 -29.43
C SER A 447 0.93 -14.35 -29.66
N HIS A 448 1.43 -15.29 -30.47
CA HIS A 448 2.83 -15.28 -30.92
C HIS A 448 3.21 -13.95 -31.57
N ALA A 449 2.34 -13.39 -32.42
CA ALA A 449 2.57 -12.10 -33.05
C ALA A 449 2.76 -10.96 -32.03
N PHE A 450 2.05 -10.97 -30.89
CA PHE A 450 2.25 -9.99 -29.82
C PHE A 450 3.51 -10.29 -28.99
N LYS A 451 3.83 -11.55 -28.71
CA LYS A 451 5.12 -11.97 -28.10
C LYS A 451 6.29 -11.40 -28.90
N LYS A 452 6.26 -11.62 -30.22
CA LYS A 452 7.26 -11.16 -31.18
C LYS A 452 7.34 -9.64 -31.28
N TRP A 453 6.19 -8.95 -31.39
CA TRP A 453 6.16 -7.48 -31.34
C TRP A 453 6.78 -6.93 -30.05
N LEU A 454 6.44 -7.50 -28.89
CA LEU A 454 6.92 -7.06 -27.58
C LEU A 454 8.44 -7.27 -27.43
N ALA A 455 8.94 -8.44 -27.82
CA ALA A 455 10.37 -8.76 -27.86
C ALA A 455 11.14 -7.76 -28.75
N LEU A 456 10.65 -7.54 -29.98
CA LEU A 456 11.30 -6.64 -30.95
C LEU A 456 11.39 -5.17 -30.50
N VAL A 457 10.39 -4.64 -29.79
CA VAL A 457 10.41 -3.25 -29.26
C VAL A 457 11.11 -3.11 -27.91
N THR A 458 11.45 -4.21 -27.24
CA THR A 458 12.23 -4.21 -25.99
C THR A 458 13.70 -4.61 -26.19
N GLY A 459 14.07 -5.08 -27.39
CA GLY A 459 15.44 -5.54 -27.68
C GLY A 459 15.74 -6.92 -27.09
N LEU A 460 14.71 -7.74 -26.87
CA LEU A 460 14.81 -9.11 -26.37
C LEU A 460 14.55 -10.11 -27.50
N ASP A 461 15.08 -11.32 -27.36
CA ASP A 461 14.69 -12.45 -28.21
C ASP A 461 13.30 -12.98 -27.83
N THR A 462 12.57 -13.50 -28.81
CA THR A 462 11.28 -14.19 -28.60
C THR A 462 11.41 -15.31 -27.58
N LYS A 463 12.45 -16.14 -27.70
CA LYS A 463 12.71 -17.28 -26.80
C LYS A 463 12.92 -16.86 -25.34
N SER A 464 13.44 -15.65 -25.11
CA SER A 464 13.64 -15.11 -23.75
C SER A 464 12.33 -14.76 -23.04
N LEU A 465 11.22 -14.58 -23.76
CA LEU A 465 9.89 -14.34 -23.18
C LEU A 465 9.21 -15.69 -22.89
N ILE A 466 9.43 -16.24 -21.70
CA ILE A 466 8.97 -17.60 -21.32
C ILE A 466 7.46 -17.65 -21.10
N ARG A 467 6.95 -16.83 -20.16
CA ARG A 467 5.54 -16.93 -19.71
C ARG A 467 4.93 -15.60 -19.28
N GLN A 468 3.61 -15.46 -19.50
CA GLN A 468 2.85 -14.24 -19.23
C GLN A 468 1.68 -14.49 -18.27
N ASN A 469 1.48 -13.58 -17.31
CA ASN A 469 0.22 -13.37 -16.58
C ASN A 469 -0.43 -12.07 -17.09
N ALA A 470 -1.75 -12.07 -17.34
CA ALA A 470 -2.47 -10.88 -17.81
C ALA A 470 -3.87 -10.74 -17.16
N ILE A 471 -4.20 -9.52 -16.74
CA ILE A 471 -5.48 -9.15 -16.10
C ILE A 471 -5.97 -7.78 -16.58
N ALA A 472 -7.28 -7.62 -16.77
CA ALA A 472 -7.91 -6.30 -16.86
C ALA A 472 -8.27 -5.82 -15.45
N ARG A 473 -7.97 -4.56 -15.13
CA ARG A 473 -8.23 -3.93 -13.83
C ARG A 473 -9.14 -2.70 -14.00
N ARG A 474 -10.08 -2.54 -13.07
CA ARG A 474 -10.93 -1.35 -12.89
C ARG A 474 -10.78 -0.88 -11.45
N PHE A 475 -10.20 0.29 -11.27
CA PHE A 475 -10.05 0.96 -9.97
C PHE A 475 -11.18 1.98 -9.82
N ARG A 476 -12.22 1.59 -9.09
CA ARG A 476 -13.42 2.40 -8.86
C ARG A 476 -13.13 3.60 -7.95
N ARG A 477 -13.61 4.78 -8.34
CA ARG A 477 -13.41 6.02 -7.58
C ARG A 477 -14.04 5.99 -6.18
N GLY A 478 -13.32 6.55 -5.21
CA GLY A 478 -13.65 6.50 -3.78
C GLY A 478 -13.51 5.12 -3.13
N LYS A 479 -13.08 4.10 -3.88
CA LYS A 479 -13.02 2.70 -3.45
C LYS A 479 -11.60 2.12 -3.55
N ASP A 480 -10.98 2.17 -4.73
CA ASP A 480 -9.96 1.19 -5.13
C ASP A 480 -8.51 1.75 -5.22
N TYR A 481 -7.52 0.86 -5.03
CA TYR A 481 -6.07 1.14 -4.94
C TYR A 481 -5.21 -0.15 -5.01
N ALA A 482 -3.90 -0.01 -5.16
CA ALA A 482 -2.90 -1.04 -4.84
C ALA A 482 -1.69 -0.37 -4.16
N LEU A 483 -1.24 -0.90 -3.01
CA LEU A 483 -0.14 -0.35 -2.21
C LEU A 483 1.25 -0.75 -2.76
N ALA A 484 2.30 -0.14 -2.24
CA ALA A 484 3.69 -0.40 -2.61
C ALA A 484 4.11 -1.84 -2.27
N ASN A 485 4.30 -2.65 -3.30
CA ASN A 485 4.80 -4.01 -3.17
C ASN A 485 6.14 -4.14 -3.91
N PRO A 486 7.26 -4.52 -3.25
CA PRO A 486 8.56 -4.73 -3.89
C PRO A 486 8.54 -5.95 -4.83
N PHE A 487 9.36 -5.92 -5.88
CA PHE A 487 9.62 -7.12 -6.66
C PHE A 487 10.65 -8.01 -5.96
N GLN A 488 10.37 -9.31 -5.91
CA GLN A 488 11.14 -10.29 -5.15
C GLN A 488 11.78 -11.39 -6.02
N GLY A 489 11.57 -11.35 -7.34
CA GLY A 489 12.27 -12.24 -8.26
C GLY A 489 13.77 -11.96 -8.28
N GLU A 490 14.56 -12.97 -8.64
CA GLU A 490 16.02 -12.83 -8.75
C GLU A 490 16.43 -12.32 -10.13
N GLN A 491 15.71 -12.73 -11.18
CA GLN A 491 15.80 -12.16 -12.52
C GLN A 491 14.79 -11.02 -12.70
N PRO A 492 15.13 -9.96 -13.46
CA PRO A 492 14.18 -8.90 -13.83
C PRO A 492 12.94 -9.42 -14.54
N GLN A 493 11.81 -8.75 -14.35
CA GLN A 493 10.53 -9.04 -15.00
C GLN A 493 10.11 -7.89 -15.91
N LEU A 494 9.59 -8.22 -17.10
CA LEU A 494 9.01 -7.23 -18.01
C LEU A 494 7.54 -7.00 -17.64
N GLU A 495 7.17 -5.80 -17.22
CA GLU A 495 5.79 -5.44 -16.90
C GLU A 495 5.21 -4.46 -17.92
N PHE A 496 4.00 -4.71 -18.43
CA PHE A 496 3.30 -3.76 -19.29
C PHE A 496 1.92 -3.38 -18.76
N THR A 497 1.43 -2.21 -19.18
CA THR A 497 0.13 -1.66 -18.81
C THR A 497 -0.49 -0.92 -19.98
N ILE A 498 -1.70 -1.32 -20.36
CA ILE A 498 -2.48 -0.64 -21.39
C ILE A 498 -3.57 0.17 -20.69
N SER A 499 -3.35 1.48 -20.55
CA SER A 499 -4.32 2.41 -19.96
C SER A 499 -5.46 2.65 -20.95
N ILE A 500 -6.68 2.33 -20.52
CA ILE A 500 -7.92 2.40 -21.30
C ILE A 500 -8.96 3.22 -20.54
N THR A 501 -8.51 4.25 -19.83
CA THR A 501 -9.34 5.13 -19.01
C THR A 501 -9.98 6.21 -19.90
N PRO A 502 -11.32 6.25 -20.06
CA PRO A 502 -11.97 7.07 -21.10
C PRO A 502 -12.16 8.54 -20.71
N THR A 503 -11.96 8.86 -19.43
CA THR A 503 -12.18 10.17 -18.80
C THR A 503 -10.90 11.01 -18.72
N GLU A 504 -11.07 12.32 -18.58
CA GLU A 504 -10.00 13.33 -18.64
C GLU A 504 -9.74 13.99 -17.28
N GLY A 505 -8.61 14.69 -17.15
CA GLY A 505 -8.26 15.48 -15.96
C GLY A 505 -7.40 14.76 -14.92
N TRP A 506 -6.87 13.57 -15.24
CA TRP A 506 -6.01 12.77 -14.37
C TRP A 506 -4.60 13.31 -14.20
N GLU A 507 -4.08 13.98 -15.24
CA GLU A 507 -2.78 14.66 -15.21
C GLU A 507 -2.97 16.08 -14.65
N PRO A 508 -2.11 16.56 -13.72
CA PRO A 508 -2.15 17.95 -13.23
C PRO A 508 -2.07 18.94 -14.38
N ARG A 509 -2.77 20.09 -14.28
CA ARG A 509 -2.73 21.08 -15.36
C ARG A 509 -1.44 21.90 -15.29
N ASP A 510 -0.48 21.52 -16.11
CA ASP A 510 0.73 22.32 -16.33
C ASP A 510 0.36 23.77 -16.68
N ALA A 511 0.66 24.70 -15.77
CA ALA A 511 0.30 26.11 -15.86
C ALA A 511 1.01 26.88 -16.99
N ALA A 512 1.72 26.16 -17.87
CA ALA A 512 2.40 26.65 -19.07
C ALA A 512 1.72 26.20 -20.40
N ALA A 513 0.76 25.27 -20.37
CA ALA A 513 0.21 24.63 -21.57
C ALA A 513 -0.92 25.40 -22.30
N GLU A 514 -1.44 26.49 -21.73
CA GLU A 514 -2.49 27.35 -22.32
C GLU A 514 -1.96 28.24 -23.48
N ALA A 515 -1.21 27.68 -24.43
CA ALA A 515 -0.57 28.44 -25.51
C ALA A 515 -0.25 27.69 -26.84
N ASP A 516 -1.02 26.68 -27.26
CA ASP A 516 -1.35 26.49 -28.70
C ASP A 516 -2.42 25.40 -28.93
N THR A 517 -3.46 25.70 -29.72
CA THR A 517 -4.51 24.74 -30.12
C THR A 517 -4.74 24.74 -31.64
N GLU A 518 -3.77 24.25 -32.41
CA GLU A 518 -3.99 23.80 -33.79
C GLU A 518 -3.62 22.32 -33.96
N VAL A 519 -4.60 21.51 -34.36
CA VAL A 519 -4.46 20.04 -34.46
C VAL A 519 -3.62 19.64 -35.68
N LYS A 520 -2.57 18.87 -35.43
CA LYS A 520 -1.91 18.01 -36.44
C LYS A 520 -1.58 16.65 -35.81
N PRO A 521 -1.72 15.54 -36.56
CA PRO A 521 -1.25 14.25 -36.10
C PRO A 521 0.28 14.18 -36.25
N GLN A 522 0.98 14.13 -35.13
CA GLN A 522 2.42 13.88 -35.07
C GLN A 522 2.70 12.94 -33.89
N THR A 523 3.61 11.99 -34.07
CA THR A 523 3.93 10.96 -33.07
C THR A 523 4.95 11.51 -32.08
N ASP A 524 4.47 12.25 -31.09
CA ASP A 524 5.32 12.89 -30.09
C ASP A 524 5.77 11.88 -29.01
N ILE A 525 7.00 11.39 -29.16
CA ILE A 525 7.73 10.69 -28.11
C ILE A 525 8.10 11.72 -27.03
N LEU A 526 7.49 11.62 -25.85
CA LEU A 526 7.78 12.50 -24.72
C LEU A 526 9.23 12.30 -24.24
N ARG A 527 10.04 13.34 -24.44
CA ARG A 527 11.45 13.35 -24.01
C ARG A 527 11.56 13.87 -22.58
N SER A 528 11.92 13.00 -21.64
CA SER A 528 12.50 13.42 -20.36
C SER A 528 13.79 14.22 -20.65
N ASN A 529 13.88 15.45 -20.13
CA ASN A 529 14.86 16.42 -20.61
C ASN A 529 15.93 16.68 -19.54
N GLY A 530 17.14 16.17 -19.79
CA GLY A 530 18.26 16.22 -18.84
C GLY A 530 18.71 17.64 -18.47
N THR A 531 19.14 17.81 -17.21
CA THR A 531 19.58 19.10 -16.67
C THR A 531 20.87 19.61 -17.32
N SER A 532 20.94 20.92 -17.57
CA SER A 532 22.19 21.58 -17.95
C SER A 532 22.34 22.94 -17.25
N ASN A 533 23.55 23.20 -16.74
CA ASN A 533 23.80 24.23 -15.73
C ASN A 533 24.04 25.62 -16.35
N GLY A 534 23.28 26.64 -15.91
CA GLY A 534 23.29 27.99 -16.50
C GLY A 534 23.32 29.12 -15.46
N VAL A 535 24.47 29.35 -14.82
CA VAL A 535 24.60 30.36 -13.75
C VAL A 535 24.42 31.79 -14.27
N ALA A 536 23.36 32.46 -13.82
CA ALA A 536 23.08 33.88 -14.09
C ALA A 536 22.84 34.66 -12.79
N VAL A 537 23.88 35.34 -12.28
CA VAL A 537 23.78 36.17 -11.07
C VAL A 537 23.16 37.54 -11.39
N ASN A 538 22.05 37.87 -10.74
CA ASN A 538 21.66 39.25 -10.43
C ASN A 538 20.70 39.27 -9.22
N GLY A 539 20.73 40.34 -8.43
CA GLY A 539 19.83 40.50 -7.29
C GLY A 539 19.59 41.97 -6.95
N ASP A 540 18.47 42.25 -6.26
CA ASP A 540 18.15 43.57 -5.71
C ASP A 540 17.47 43.44 -4.32
N LYS A 541 17.41 44.54 -3.56
CA LYS A 541 17.04 44.56 -2.13
C LYS A 541 15.81 45.42 -1.85
N GLY A 542 14.61 44.85 -2.02
CA GLY A 542 13.34 45.48 -1.63
C GLY A 542 13.01 45.35 -0.14
N LYS A 543 13.09 46.45 0.64
CA LYS A 543 12.63 46.48 2.06
C LYS A 543 11.16 46.96 2.17
N GLY A 544 10.24 46.03 2.44
CA GLY A 544 8.87 46.34 2.87
C GLY A 544 8.73 46.41 4.40
N LYS A 545 7.79 47.23 4.92
CA LYS A 545 7.45 47.30 6.35
C LYS A 545 6.15 46.54 6.64
N GLY A 546 6.13 45.77 7.73
CA GLY A 546 4.96 45.01 8.14
C GLY A 546 3.76 45.85 8.62
N LYS A 547 2.59 45.23 8.52
CA LYS A 547 1.36 45.55 9.27
C LYS A 547 1.05 44.36 10.18
N ALA A 548 0.22 44.56 11.21
CA ALA A 548 -0.23 43.46 12.05
C ALA A 548 -1.06 42.47 11.23
N ARG A 549 -0.75 41.18 11.37
CA ARG A 549 -1.55 40.05 10.86
C ARG A 549 -2.73 39.88 11.81
N GLU A 550 -3.95 39.72 11.29
CA GLU A 550 -5.01 39.09 12.09
C GLU A 550 -4.63 37.64 12.38
N THR A 551 -5.18 37.07 13.46
CA THR A 551 -4.90 35.67 13.85
C THR A 551 -5.47 34.73 12.79
N GLU A 552 -4.59 34.18 11.97
CA GLU A 552 -4.93 33.10 11.04
C GLU A 552 -5.30 31.85 11.82
N GLN A 553 -6.53 31.40 11.59
CA GLN A 553 -7.01 30.08 12.00
C GLN A 553 -6.35 29.04 11.08
N VAL A 554 -5.95 27.88 11.62
CA VAL A 554 -5.44 26.67 10.90
C VAL A 554 -4.96 26.96 9.48
N GLN A 555 -3.69 27.32 9.32
CA GLN A 555 -3.04 27.34 8.00
C GLN A 555 -2.81 25.89 7.51
N VAL A 556 -3.89 25.22 7.13
CA VAL A 556 -3.87 24.05 6.25
C VAL A 556 -4.07 24.57 4.83
N THR A 557 -2.97 24.58 4.08
CA THR A 557 -2.95 24.96 2.66
C THR A 557 -3.56 23.82 1.84
N GLN A 558 -4.86 23.90 1.55
CA GLN A 558 -5.47 23.02 0.55
C GLN A 558 -4.91 23.37 -0.85
N PRO A 559 -4.64 22.37 -1.73
CA PRO A 559 -4.23 22.64 -3.10
C PRO A 559 -5.32 23.37 -3.89
N THR A 560 -4.93 24.09 -4.94
CA THR A 560 -5.86 24.83 -5.80
C THR A 560 -6.56 23.95 -6.84
N GLU A 561 -6.00 22.79 -7.16
CA GLU A 561 -6.60 21.78 -8.04
C GLU A 561 -6.91 20.50 -7.24
N ILE A 562 -7.76 19.62 -7.78
CA ILE A 562 -8.10 18.35 -7.14
C ILE A 562 -7.24 17.25 -7.76
N GLU A 563 -6.27 16.76 -7.00
CA GLU A 563 -5.52 15.55 -7.36
C GLU A 563 -6.43 14.33 -7.24
N PHE A 564 -6.72 13.64 -8.35
CA PHE A 564 -7.63 12.49 -8.37
C PHE A 564 -6.96 11.17 -7.98
N GLY A 565 -5.63 11.13 -7.96
CA GLY A 565 -4.88 9.89 -7.80
C GLY A 565 -5.07 8.94 -8.99
N GLY A 566 -4.87 7.64 -8.76
CA GLY A 566 -4.96 6.60 -9.78
C GLY A 566 -3.71 6.39 -10.62
N GLU A 567 -2.65 7.19 -10.50
CA GLU A 567 -1.36 6.93 -11.16
C GLU A 567 -0.78 5.56 -10.77
N GLU A 568 -0.18 4.87 -11.74
CA GLU A 568 0.66 3.69 -11.47
C GLU A 568 2.11 4.16 -11.44
N ALA A 569 2.80 3.91 -10.33
CA ALA A 569 4.12 4.44 -10.07
C ALA A 569 5.09 3.34 -9.62
N TYR A 570 6.32 3.50 -10.07
CA TYR A 570 7.48 2.66 -9.78
C TYR A 570 8.50 3.52 -9.04
N MET A 571 9.04 2.99 -7.94
CA MET A 571 10.01 3.70 -7.10
C MET A 571 11.19 2.79 -6.77
N ALA A 572 12.35 3.37 -6.51
CA ALA A 572 13.48 2.64 -5.93
C ALA A 572 13.09 1.97 -4.60
N GLY A 573 13.78 0.89 -4.25
CA GLY A 573 13.72 0.34 -2.89
C GLY A 573 14.56 1.17 -1.91
N ASP A 574 14.41 0.89 -0.61
CA ASP A 574 15.45 1.23 0.38
C ASP A 574 16.63 0.27 0.12
N ASP A 575 17.78 0.77 -0.35
CA ASP A 575 19.00 -0.03 -0.52
C ASP A 575 19.57 -0.42 0.87
N ASP A 576 19.16 -1.58 1.40
CA ASP A 576 19.74 -2.17 2.62
C ASP A 576 21.15 -2.82 2.37
N GLU A 577 21.99 -2.22 1.52
CA GLU A 577 23.41 -2.61 1.31
C GLU A 577 24.34 -2.17 2.47
N ASP A 578 23.97 -2.48 3.72
CA ASP A 578 24.78 -2.22 4.93
C ASP A 578 25.16 -3.56 5.61
N ASP A 579 25.86 -4.42 4.85
CA ASP A 579 26.60 -5.67 5.17
C ASP A 579 26.28 -6.41 6.50
N ASP A 580 25.61 -7.57 6.39
CA ASP A 580 25.20 -8.44 7.50
C ASP A 580 26.35 -9.30 8.11
N THR A 581 27.47 -8.66 8.50
CA THR A 581 28.65 -9.34 9.08
C THR A 581 29.08 -8.84 10.48
N ALA A 582 28.16 -8.28 11.26
CA ALA A 582 28.42 -7.80 12.64
C ALA A 582 28.13 -8.86 13.74
N SER A 583 29.19 -9.54 14.22
CA SER A 583 29.12 -10.68 15.17
C SER A 583 28.30 -10.50 16.46
N VAL A 584 27.67 -11.59 16.91
CA VAL A 584 26.93 -11.72 18.19
C VAL A 584 27.70 -11.18 19.41
N ARG A 585 27.30 -10.00 19.91
CA ARG A 585 27.49 -9.59 21.32
C ARG A 585 26.54 -8.45 21.72
N SER A 586 25.91 -8.59 22.88
CA SER A 586 24.85 -7.69 23.33
C SER A 586 25.35 -6.34 23.88
N LYS A 587 24.72 -5.24 23.42
CA LYS A 587 24.46 -4.02 24.21
C LYS A 587 23.53 -3.01 23.50
N SER A 588 22.55 -2.52 24.25
CA SER A 588 21.85 -1.22 24.11
C SER A 588 21.40 -0.72 22.73
N LEU A 589 20.09 -0.78 22.49
CA LEU A 589 19.23 0.22 21.82
C LEU A 589 19.88 1.16 20.77
N PRO A 590 19.54 1.02 19.48
CA PRO A 590 19.69 2.10 18.51
C PRO A 590 18.84 3.33 18.87
N ASN A 591 19.29 4.51 18.47
CA ASN A 591 18.50 5.74 18.60
C ASN A 591 17.31 5.75 17.63
N VAL A 592 16.22 6.42 18.02
CA VAL A 592 15.17 6.85 17.08
C VAL A 592 15.70 8.04 16.26
N GLY A 593 16.52 7.72 15.25
CA GLY A 593 16.93 8.64 14.20
C GLY A 593 15.97 8.56 13.01
N ARG A 594 15.97 9.60 12.15
CA ARG A 594 15.17 9.60 10.92
C ARG A 594 15.80 8.63 9.89
N LYS A 595 15.21 7.45 9.66
CA LYS A 595 15.07 6.97 8.28
C LYS A 595 13.95 7.79 7.62
N ALA A 596 13.99 7.93 6.30
CA ALA A 596 12.78 8.31 5.57
C ALA A 596 11.74 7.17 5.68
N ASP A 597 10.49 7.45 5.37
CA ASP A 597 9.47 6.43 5.17
C ASP A 597 9.44 6.20 3.65
N PRO A 598 9.90 5.03 3.13
CA PRO A 598 10.16 4.83 1.70
C PRO A 598 8.88 4.83 0.84
N ALA A 599 7.70 4.95 1.45
CA ALA A 599 6.45 5.17 0.76
C ALA A 599 6.08 6.67 0.59
N VAL A 600 6.90 7.63 1.06
CA VAL A 600 6.57 9.08 1.05
C VAL A 600 6.67 9.71 -0.34
N TYR A 601 5.58 9.53 -1.08
CA TYR A 601 5.30 10.17 -2.35
C TYR A 601 4.94 11.66 -2.15
N LYS A 602 5.78 12.56 -2.66
CA LYS A 602 5.42 13.98 -2.85
C LYS A 602 4.88 14.12 -4.27
N SER A 603 3.59 14.46 -4.45
CA SER A 603 3.17 14.98 -5.76
C SER A 603 3.92 16.29 -6.06
N SER A 604 4.18 16.58 -7.33
CA SER A 604 5.26 17.49 -7.81
C SER A 604 5.14 18.99 -7.44
N ASN A 605 4.25 19.36 -6.53
CA ASN A 605 3.97 20.74 -6.12
C ASN A 605 4.80 21.21 -4.92
N GLY A 606 6.02 21.69 -5.19
CA GLY A 606 6.57 22.85 -4.47
C GLY A 606 7.69 22.65 -3.44
N ALA A 607 8.48 21.57 -3.54
CA ALA A 607 9.73 21.41 -2.79
C ALA A 607 10.87 20.95 -3.69
N GLU A 608 11.62 21.90 -4.25
CA GLU A 608 12.88 21.66 -4.95
C GLU A 608 13.94 21.07 -3.98
N ASP A 609 14.89 20.28 -4.50
CA ASP A 609 16.12 19.76 -3.85
C ASP A 609 16.04 18.51 -2.91
N GLU A 610 15.05 17.62 -3.03
CA GLU A 610 15.14 16.22 -2.52
C GLU A 610 14.52 15.23 -3.50
N ASP A 611 15.28 14.22 -3.97
CA ASP A 611 14.77 13.10 -4.78
C ASP A 611 13.62 12.38 -4.07
N ASP A 612 12.51 12.14 -4.78
CA ASP A 612 11.32 11.45 -4.26
C ASP A 612 11.32 9.93 -4.54
N GLY A 613 12.37 9.43 -5.21
CA GLY A 613 12.58 8.02 -5.49
C GLY A 613 11.76 7.46 -6.64
N ILE A 614 10.95 8.28 -7.34
CA ILE A 614 10.09 7.84 -8.44
C ILE A 614 10.95 7.59 -9.70
N LEU A 615 11.00 6.33 -10.13
CA LEU A 615 11.70 5.91 -11.35
C LEU A 615 10.83 6.15 -12.60
N PHE A 616 9.52 5.87 -12.47
CA PHE A 616 8.55 5.97 -13.56
C PHE A 616 7.13 6.12 -13.02
N ALA A 617 6.31 6.97 -13.63
CA ALA A 617 4.90 7.13 -13.29
C ALA A 617 4.03 7.22 -14.56
N ASN A 618 2.85 6.60 -14.51
CA ASN A 618 1.87 6.62 -15.60
C ASN A 618 0.45 6.90 -15.07
N SER A 619 0.02 8.16 -15.27
CA SER A 619 -1.35 8.62 -14.98
C SER A 619 -2.39 7.86 -15.83
N PRO A 620 -3.64 7.70 -15.34
CA PRO A 620 -4.72 7.13 -16.13
C PRO A 620 -4.97 7.91 -17.42
N ALA A 621 -4.95 7.22 -18.56
CA ALA A 621 -5.04 7.82 -19.88
C ALA A 621 -5.85 6.94 -20.84
N TRP A 622 -6.23 7.50 -21.99
CA TRP A 622 -6.97 6.78 -23.02
C TRP A 622 -6.05 6.22 -24.11
N ASN A 623 -5.99 4.88 -24.21
CA ASN A 623 -5.28 4.15 -25.26
C ASN A 623 -3.74 4.34 -25.22
N ARG A 624 -3.17 4.40 -24.00
CA ARG A 624 -1.72 4.54 -23.75
C ARG A 624 -1.14 3.19 -23.34
N PHE A 625 -0.21 2.63 -24.10
CA PHE A 625 0.58 1.47 -23.69
C PHE A 625 1.84 1.96 -22.97
N SER A 626 2.24 1.28 -21.90
CA SER A 626 3.54 1.46 -21.26
C SER A 626 4.15 0.12 -20.89
N VAL A 627 5.47 -0.01 -21.01
CA VAL A 627 6.23 -1.19 -20.55
C VAL A 627 7.45 -0.73 -19.76
N VAL A 628 7.83 -1.50 -18.74
CA VAL A 628 8.94 -1.26 -17.81
C VAL A 628 9.65 -2.59 -17.54
N LEU A 629 10.97 -2.61 -17.63
CA LEU A 629 11.80 -3.68 -17.07
C LEU A 629 11.97 -3.42 -15.57
N ARG A 630 11.59 -4.39 -14.75
CA ARG A 630 11.54 -4.25 -13.29
C ARG A 630 12.48 -5.24 -12.62
N ASP A 631 13.42 -4.72 -11.86
CA ASP A 631 14.42 -5.45 -11.09
C ASP A 631 14.01 -5.70 -9.63
N LYS A 632 14.86 -6.43 -8.91
CA LYS A 632 14.68 -6.82 -7.50
C LYS A 632 14.72 -5.59 -6.59
N GLY A 633 13.79 -5.50 -5.64
CA GLY A 633 13.68 -4.36 -4.72
C GLY A 633 12.73 -3.26 -5.20
N THR A 634 12.78 -2.89 -6.49
CA THR A 634 11.92 -1.82 -7.07
C THR A 634 10.45 -1.99 -6.68
N LEU A 635 9.87 -0.94 -6.10
CA LEU A 635 8.50 -0.86 -5.64
C LEU A 635 7.54 -0.56 -6.80
N ARG A 636 6.30 -1.04 -6.70
CA ARG A 636 5.19 -0.70 -7.62
C ARG A 636 3.91 -0.49 -6.81
N PHE A 637 3.18 0.58 -7.11
CA PHE A 637 1.85 0.84 -6.54
C PHE A 637 0.90 1.45 -7.58
N VAL A 638 -0.41 1.42 -7.30
CA VAL A 638 -1.43 2.19 -8.03
C VAL A 638 -2.19 3.04 -7.01
N LYS A 639 -2.03 4.36 -7.13
CA LYS A 639 -2.57 5.35 -6.19
C LYS A 639 -4.08 5.21 -6.03
N TYR A 640 -4.58 5.49 -4.82
CA TYR A 640 -6.02 5.54 -4.55
C TYR A 640 -6.75 6.51 -5.48
N VAL A 641 -7.81 6.04 -6.12
CA VAL A 641 -8.67 6.87 -6.97
C VAL A 641 -9.66 7.62 -6.07
N SER A 642 -9.49 8.94 -5.93
CA SER A 642 -10.42 9.82 -5.22
C SER A 642 -11.83 9.75 -5.81
N ARG A 643 -12.88 9.83 -4.97
CA ARG A 643 -14.27 9.93 -5.41
C ARG A 643 -14.54 11.16 -6.29
N ALA A 644 -13.68 12.18 -6.25
CA ALA A 644 -13.81 13.37 -7.08
C ALA A 644 -13.47 13.12 -8.56
N ALA A 645 -12.81 12.00 -8.91
CA ALA A 645 -12.47 11.64 -10.27
C ALA A 645 -13.72 11.57 -11.18
N ALA A 646 -13.57 11.96 -12.45
CA ALA A 646 -14.67 12.01 -13.42
C ALA A 646 -15.27 10.62 -13.75
N GLY A 647 -14.43 9.57 -13.74
CA GLY A 647 -14.80 8.17 -13.90
C GLY A 647 -13.95 7.27 -13.01
N ASP A 648 -13.84 5.99 -13.38
CA ASP A 648 -12.92 5.03 -12.75
C ASP A 648 -11.62 4.93 -13.58
N ARG A 649 -10.49 4.50 -12.99
CA ARG A 649 -9.32 4.08 -13.79
C ARG A 649 -9.59 2.70 -14.36
N TRP A 650 -9.25 2.51 -15.63
CA TRP A 650 -9.28 1.24 -16.33
C TRP A 650 -7.93 0.98 -17.00
N ASP A 651 -7.38 -0.21 -16.80
CA ASP A 651 -6.19 -0.66 -17.51
C ASP A 651 -6.18 -2.18 -17.74
N ILE A 652 -5.21 -2.66 -18.51
CA ILE A 652 -4.88 -4.07 -18.65
C ILE A 652 -3.41 -4.24 -18.29
N LYS A 653 -3.13 -5.02 -17.24
CA LYS A 653 -1.79 -5.30 -16.72
C LYS A 653 -1.29 -6.63 -17.27
N GLY A 654 -0.07 -6.63 -17.79
CA GLY A 654 0.70 -7.82 -18.11
C GLY A 654 1.99 -7.89 -17.31
N GLU A 655 2.37 -9.10 -16.94
CA GLU A 655 3.62 -9.43 -16.24
C GLU A 655 4.24 -10.61 -17.01
N VAL A 656 5.43 -10.40 -17.59
CA VAL A 656 6.12 -11.32 -18.50
C VAL A 656 7.45 -11.73 -17.88
N GLU A 657 7.56 -13.01 -17.55
CA GLU A 657 8.76 -13.62 -16.99
C GLU A 657 9.78 -13.93 -18.09
N LEU A 658 11.03 -13.55 -17.82
CA LEU A 658 12.16 -13.65 -18.74
C LEU A 658 13.04 -14.85 -18.39
N ALA A 659 13.79 -15.34 -19.38
CA ALA A 659 14.85 -16.33 -19.19
C ALA A 659 16.05 -15.75 -18.41
N GLU A 660 16.85 -16.63 -17.78
CA GLU A 660 18.02 -16.22 -16.99
C GLU A 660 19.14 -15.60 -17.84
N ASP A 661 19.15 -15.90 -19.13
CA ASP A 661 20.07 -15.43 -20.17
C ASP A 661 19.48 -14.31 -21.05
N ALA A 662 18.30 -13.78 -20.73
CA ALA A 662 17.60 -12.74 -21.51
C ALA A 662 18.36 -11.41 -21.68
N PHE A 663 19.47 -11.22 -20.98
CA PHE A 663 20.39 -10.07 -21.08
C PHE A 663 21.86 -10.51 -21.19
N ALA A 664 22.13 -11.77 -21.54
CA ALA A 664 23.47 -12.29 -21.74
C ALA A 664 23.96 -11.94 -23.17
N ASP A 665 25.01 -11.11 -23.23
CA ASP A 665 25.64 -10.62 -24.47
C ASP A 665 25.96 -11.76 -25.46
N ASP A 666 25.55 -11.60 -26.73
CA ASP A 666 25.60 -12.67 -27.75
C ASP A 666 27.02 -13.10 -28.16
N GLY A 667 28.02 -12.31 -27.75
CA GLY A 667 29.45 -12.45 -28.05
C GLY A 667 30.14 -13.74 -27.58
N SER A 668 29.40 -14.76 -27.09
CA SER A 668 29.92 -16.10 -26.82
C SER A 668 29.65 -17.12 -27.96
N LEU A 669 28.82 -16.81 -28.96
CA LEU A 669 28.61 -17.68 -30.13
C LEU A 669 29.71 -17.44 -31.20
N GLY A 670 30.96 -17.75 -30.83
CA GLY A 670 32.15 -17.40 -31.60
C GLY A 670 33.31 -18.41 -31.54
N ALA A 671 33.05 -19.66 -31.18
CA ALA A 671 34.07 -20.72 -31.10
C ALA A 671 33.53 -22.09 -31.57
N GLU A 672 33.32 -22.24 -32.88
CA GLU A 672 33.36 -23.58 -33.50
C GLU A 672 34.82 -24.06 -33.50
N GLU A 673 35.24 -24.83 -32.51
CA GLU A 673 36.44 -25.68 -32.63
C GLU A 673 36.04 -27.04 -33.22
N GLY A 674 35.91 -27.04 -34.55
CA GLY A 674 35.95 -28.22 -35.40
C GLY A 674 37.13 -28.13 -36.38
N ASP A 675 37.55 -29.28 -36.88
CA ASP A 675 38.69 -29.53 -37.80
C ASP A 675 40.10 -29.20 -37.23
N ASP A 676 41.14 -30.05 -37.39
CA ASP A 676 41.18 -31.51 -37.59
C ASP A 676 42.65 -32.02 -37.41
N ASP A 677 42.89 -33.29 -37.79
CA ASP A 677 44.16 -33.91 -38.23
C ASP A 677 45.23 -34.38 -37.21
N ASP A 678 45.27 -35.72 -37.09
CA ASP A 678 46.43 -36.63 -37.31
C ASP A 678 47.48 -37.03 -36.23
N ASP A 679 47.88 -38.31 -36.37
CA ASP A 679 49.01 -39.11 -35.84
C ASP A 679 49.19 -39.21 -34.29
N ASP A 680 49.43 -40.39 -33.69
CA ASP A 680 50.02 -41.66 -34.18
C ASP A 680 49.46 -42.90 -33.42
N ASP A 681 49.61 -44.10 -33.99
CA ASP A 681 49.45 -45.39 -33.29
C ASP A 681 50.66 -45.68 -32.36
N GLU A 682 50.45 -46.31 -31.19
CA GLU A 682 51.19 -47.55 -30.81
C GLU A 682 50.59 -48.25 -29.57
N GLU A 683 50.82 -49.56 -29.49
CA GLU A 683 50.37 -50.48 -28.43
C GLU A 683 51.23 -50.35 -27.16
N LEU A 684 50.73 -50.81 -26.01
CA LEU A 684 51.53 -51.62 -25.05
C LEU A 684 50.62 -52.36 -24.03
N GLU A 685 51.07 -53.54 -23.61
CA GLU A 685 50.38 -54.51 -22.75
C GLU A 685 50.92 -54.46 -21.30
N ASP A 686 50.29 -55.24 -20.39
CA ASP A 686 50.90 -55.85 -19.19
C ASP A 686 51.33 -54.92 -18.00
N ASP A 687 51.28 -55.31 -16.71
CA ASP A 687 50.66 -56.47 -16.02
C ASP A 687 50.54 -56.20 -14.49
N GLU A 688 50.27 -57.27 -13.70
CA GLU A 688 50.44 -57.43 -12.24
C GLU A 688 49.34 -56.84 -11.30
N GLU A 689 49.03 -57.44 -10.14
CA GLU A 689 48.63 -58.83 -9.76
C GLU A 689 48.20 -58.81 -8.25
N ASP A 690 47.73 -59.95 -7.71
CA ASP A 690 47.65 -60.33 -6.28
C ASP A 690 46.71 -59.53 -5.30
N GLU A 691 46.13 -60.11 -4.23
CA GLU A 691 45.83 -61.51 -3.81
C GLU A 691 44.74 -61.45 -2.69
N ASP A 692 43.78 -62.40 -2.68
CA ASP A 692 43.20 -63.13 -1.52
C ASP A 692 42.54 -62.39 -0.30
N GLU A 693 41.77 -63.01 0.62
CA GLU A 693 41.33 -64.41 0.89
C GLU A 693 40.00 -64.44 1.72
N GLU A 694 39.28 -65.60 1.71
CA GLU A 694 38.34 -66.18 2.73
C GLU A 694 37.21 -65.33 3.43
N GLU A 695 35.93 -65.77 3.52
CA GLU A 695 35.29 -66.82 4.37
C GLU A 695 35.21 -66.47 5.89
N GLU A 696 34.25 -66.89 6.71
CA GLU A 696 33.19 -67.93 6.63
C GLU A 696 31.88 -67.53 7.40
N GLU A 697 30.99 -68.48 7.71
CA GLU A 697 29.63 -68.32 8.28
C GLU A 697 29.56 -68.24 9.83
N GLU A 698 28.39 -67.84 10.39
CA GLU A 698 27.86 -68.45 11.62
C GLU A 698 26.32 -68.33 11.72
N GLU A 699 25.63 -69.33 12.30
CA GLU A 699 24.17 -69.52 12.22
C GLU A 699 23.38 -69.26 13.55
N GLN A 700 22.06 -69.43 13.45
CA GLN A 700 21.15 -70.09 14.42
C GLN A 700 20.41 -69.27 15.53
N ASP A 701 19.12 -69.07 15.22
CA ASP A 701 17.96 -69.62 15.96
C ASP A 701 17.32 -68.97 17.22
N ASN A 702 15.98 -68.86 17.13
CA ASN A 702 14.92 -68.97 18.16
C ASN A 702 14.84 -67.98 19.35
N GLU A 703 13.69 -67.31 19.48
CA GLU A 703 12.65 -67.78 20.42
C GLU A 703 11.23 -67.23 20.10
N ASP A 704 10.22 -67.96 20.58
CA ASP A 704 8.78 -67.79 20.30
C ASP A 704 8.07 -66.89 21.34
N ASN A 705 7.06 -66.10 20.93
CA ASN A 705 5.77 -66.01 21.66
C ASN A 705 4.66 -65.21 20.95
N GLN A 706 3.73 -65.94 20.33
CA GLN A 706 2.34 -66.16 20.81
C GLN A 706 1.80 -65.25 21.95
N LEU A 707 0.50 -64.89 22.10
CA LEU A 707 -0.82 -65.05 21.43
C LEU A 707 -1.81 -64.12 22.24
N HIS A 708 -3.06 -63.74 21.90
CA HIS A 708 -4.02 -64.00 20.80
C HIS A 708 -5.12 -62.88 20.76
N HIS A 709 -5.93 -62.83 19.68
CA HIS A 709 -7.27 -62.18 19.59
C HIS A 709 -7.35 -60.64 19.76
N GLY A 710 -8.42 -59.94 19.34
CA GLY A 710 -9.60 -60.33 18.56
C GLY A 710 -10.69 -59.25 18.64
N GLY A 711 -11.14 -58.71 17.51
CA GLY A 711 -11.88 -57.43 17.49
C GLY A 711 -13.40 -57.50 17.72
N LYS A 712 -13.99 -56.38 18.19
CA LYS A 712 -15.36 -55.90 17.92
C LYS A 712 -15.66 -54.57 18.63
N ALA A 713 -15.66 -53.46 17.87
CA ALA A 713 -16.45 -52.24 18.09
C ALA A 713 -16.34 -51.39 16.81
#